data_AF-A0A1F9X3K3-F1
#
_entry.id   AF-A0A1F9X3K3-F1
#
_cell.length_a   1.000
_cell.length_b   1.000
_cell.length_c   1.000
_cell.angle_alpha   90.00
_cell.angle_beta   90.00
_cell.angle_gamma   90.00
#
_symmetry.space_group_name_H-M   'P 1'
#
loop_
_entity.id
_entity.type
_entity.pdbx_description
1 polymer ?
#
loop_
_entity_poly.entity_id
_entity_poly.type
_entity_poly.pdbx_seq_one_letter_code
_entity_poly.pdbx_strand_id
1 'polypeptide(L)'
;MTKIIKIVSFAFITGALLCSNAFARFSVLPYIQNTTATSVTICWETDEIQESLVKYGTGKNVSYQYSAEGPQGKKHRVAIKNLKPGTLYYYQVLSGKDVIPAGNRDFYFNTASRAGEPFVFAVYGDTRNGLNSYDTDHEAVINSIMKFSAPQFCLVTGDLVDKGSDTFLWENFLRIENSITRHAVIYPTYGSNDLSKGKDTYDNYFVLPNGGKWYSFDWGGCHFIGLYAWDTFAQSKKELSPDSEQYKWLVKDLESETNKKALFTVVFMHDAIYQYGKPKNTNLEKYWVPLFKKYGVDTVYCSGAHLYEHTVIDGIHYVISGGGGAEMQSNYATGDTTNVIYEFHHCKVSVNPPVLKSEAINVNGNVLDSFILVSNFAEKGSENSNSSLGLSGNSNSSERIEIIEGALVQDDNKPIKLALFSTDCVYCHEIENTTLPALAKKLNIDLELHVFPLRDRGNFEKLVILENEYNDHDNPVPAVFLGGKILGGEKEIKQNLENLLIDLKEMPPETREARTDLKISEKSYDAENNIVQRFKSFSLLPIMVAGLIDGINPCAFATIIFLLSYLAILRKSKQELILAGIVFTFAVFITYFAVGLGGFSFFRAMSSYQLISKILRYLIIGLVFTLGILSLIDYYKCLKGKASEMFLQLPKNLKDRIHGQIRNYAATGGLLASTLVLGFLVSLFELACTGQIYLPTLQYMAGLSQYRGAAIKYLFLYNIMFILPLAIIFIFTVFGTTSSGFLRFFEKKVALIKLLTAILFLLLGIILLN
;
A
#
# COMPACT_ATOMS: atom_id res chain seq x y z
N MET A 1 -1.49 24.54 74.63
CA MET A 1 -1.29 24.32 73.18
C MET A 1 -0.13 23.37 72.82
N THR A 2 0.70 22.92 73.76
CA THR A 2 1.94 22.15 73.45
C THR A 2 1.84 20.62 73.58
N LYS A 3 0.74 20.07 74.09
CA LYS A 3 0.52 18.60 74.19
C LYS A 3 -0.25 17.98 73.01
N ILE A 4 -1.07 18.76 72.30
CA ILE A 4 -1.85 18.27 71.14
C ILE A 4 -0.96 18.21 69.88
N ILE A 5 0.01 19.12 69.75
CA ILE A 5 0.92 19.16 68.59
C ILE A 5 1.90 17.97 68.61
N LYS A 6 2.34 17.49 69.78
CA LYS A 6 3.24 16.31 69.87
C LYS A 6 2.57 14.97 69.55
N ILE A 7 1.27 14.83 69.82
CA ILE A 7 0.52 13.59 69.51
C ILE A 7 0.17 13.52 68.02
N VAL A 8 -0.13 14.66 67.39
CA VAL A 8 -0.40 14.72 65.95
C VAL A 8 0.89 14.53 65.13
N SER A 9 2.04 15.04 65.58
CA SER A 9 3.31 14.81 64.89
C SER A 9 3.86 13.38 65.04
N PHE A 10 3.62 12.70 66.18
CA PHE A 10 4.07 11.31 66.35
C PHE A 10 3.18 10.33 65.55
N ALA A 11 1.87 10.55 65.49
CA ALA A 11 0.96 9.73 64.69
C ALA A 11 1.15 9.89 63.17
N PHE A 12 1.56 11.07 62.70
CA PHE A 12 1.91 11.28 61.28
C PHE A 12 3.23 10.62 60.90
N ILE A 13 4.20 10.55 61.83
CA ILE A 13 5.51 9.91 61.56
C ILE A 13 5.43 8.39 61.70
N THR A 14 4.63 7.85 62.63
CA THR A 14 4.42 6.38 62.73
C THR A 14 3.38 5.84 61.75
N GLY A 15 2.45 6.67 61.27
CA GLY A 15 1.51 6.32 60.19
C GLY A 15 2.14 6.33 58.79
N ALA A 16 3.18 7.16 58.59
CA ALA A 16 3.95 7.20 57.34
C ALA A 16 5.01 6.08 57.23
N LEU A 17 5.28 5.34 58.30
CA LEU A 17 6.25 4.24 58.36
C LEU A 17 5.62 2.84 58.34
N LEU A 18 4.30 2.71 58.22
CA LEU A 18 3.59 1.42 58.24
C LEU A 18 2.66 1.15 57.03
N CYS A 19 2.77 1.93 55.95
CA CYS A 19 2.08 1.65 54.68
C CYS A 19 2.89 2.05 53.44
N SER A 20 4.22 1.92 53.47
CA SER A 20 5.00 1.81 52.24
C SER A 20 5.14 0.34 51.87
N ASN A 21 4.05 -0.29 51.42
CA ASN A 21 4.22 -1.43 50.53
C ASN A 21 4.81 -0.83 49.25
N ALA A 22 6.12 -0.97 49.08
CA ALA A 22 6.76 -0.65 47.81
C ALA A 22 6.07 -1.51 46.75
N PHE A 23 5.33 -0.86 45.85
CA PHE A 23 4.79 -1.48 44.64
C PHE A 23 5.96 -2.03 43.81
N ALA A 24 5.85 -3.26 43.30
CA ALA A 24 6.89 -3.82 42.47
C ALA A 24 6.93 -3.07 41.13
N ARG A 25 8.13 -2.72 40.68
CA ARG A 25 8.36 -1.95 39.46
C ARG A 25 8.81 -2.85 38.34
N PHE A 26 8.40 -2.53 37.12
CA PHE A 26 8.97 -3.16 35.93
C PHE A 26 10.43 -2.74 35.79
N SER A 27 11.33 -3.71 35.79
CA SER A 27 12.71 -3.51 35.33
C SER A 27 12.78 -3.61 33.80
N VAL A 28 11.93 -4.46 33.20
CA VAL A 28 11.74 -4.57 31.76
C VAL A 28 10.25 -4.54 31.44
N LEU A 29 9.84 -3.57 30.62
CA LEU A 29 8.46 -3.44 30.16
C LEU A 29 8.03 -4.64 29.30
N PRO A 30 6.71 -4.93 29.19
CA PRO A 30 6.24 -6.05 28.39
C PRO A 30 6.70 -6.01 26.92
N TYR A 31 7.19 -7.15 26.44
CA TYR A 31 7.66 -7.35 25.07
C TYR A 31 7.29 -8.74 24.53
N ILE A 32 7.21 -8.85 23.21
CA ILE A 32 6.75 -10.04 22.50
C ILE A 32 7.93 -10.90 22.03
N GLN A 33 7.79 -12.22 22.15
CA GLN A 33 8.75 -13.23 21.72
C GLN A 33 8.04 -14.45 21.08
N ASN A 34 8.76 -15.19 20.24
CA ASN A 34 8.34 -16.49 19.69
C ASN A 34 6.91 -16.51 19.08
N THR A 35 6.63 -15.56 18.18
CA THR A 35 5.32 -15.46 17.53
C THR A 35 5.22 -16.45 16.37
N THR A 36 4.19 -17.28 16.39
CA THR A 36 3.84 -18.19 15.29
C THR A 36 2.45 -17.85 14.76
N ALA A 37 1.95 -18.63 13.81
CA ALA A 37 0.57 -18.55 13.35
C ALA A 37 -0.44 -18.88 14.48
N THR A 38 -0.04 -19.61 15.52
CA THR A 38 -0.96 -20.13 16.54
C THR A 38 -0.52 -19.89 17.98
N SER A 39 0.61 -19.23 18.20
CA SER A 39 1.15 -18.94 19.53
C SER A 39 1.93 -17.65 19.59
N VAL A 40 2.08 -17.12 20.80
CA VAL A 40 3.00 -16.02 21.12
C VAL A 40 3.49 -16.19 22.55
N THR A 41 4.67 -15.65 22.87
CA THR A 41 5.16 -15.55 24.25
C THR A 41 5.25 -14.08 24.64
N ILE A 42 4.63 -13.72 25.77
CA ILE A 42 4.72 -12.38 26.35
C ILE A 42 5.70 -12.41 27.51
N CYS A 43 6.66 -11.51 27.49
CA CYS A 43 7.79 -11.46 28.41
C CYS A 43 7.82 -10.11 29.15
N TRP A 44 8.17 -10.11 30.43
CA TRP A 44 8.48 -8.89 31.20
C TRP A 44 9.32 -9.23 32.43
N GLU A 45 9.88 -8.23 33.10
CA GLU A 45 10.65 -8.41 34.34
C GLU A 45 10.27 -7.38 35.41
N THR A 46 10.31 -7.81 36.67
CA THR A 46 9.99 -7.01 37.86
C THR A 46 11.14 -7.04 38.87
N ASP A 47 11.23 -6.01 39.70
CA ASP A 47 12.21 -5.93 40.79
C ASP A 47 11.93 -6.91 41.94
N GLU A 48 10.70 -7.40 42.08
CA GLU A 48 10.26 -8.37 43.10
C GLU A 48 9.53 -9.58 42.50
N ILE A 49 9.43 -10.69 43.26
CA ILE A 49 8.74 -11.91 42.81
C ILE A 49 7.23 -11.65 42.71
N GLN A 50 6.67 -11.80 41.51
CA GLN A 50 5.25 -11.53 41.23
C GLN A 50 4.58 -12.67 40.44
N GLU A 51 3.24 -12.67 40.44
CA GLU A 51 2.43 -13.54 39.59
C GLU A 51 2.62 -13.19 38.09
N SER A 52 2.40 -14.19 37.22
CA SER A 52 2.53 -14.06 35.77
C SER A 52 1.20 -14.32 35.08
N LEU A 53 0.39 -13.28 34.87
CA LEU A 53 -0.91 -13.41 34.22
C LEU A 53 -1.01 -12.48 33.00
N VAL A 54 -1.52 -13.00 31.89
CA VAL A 54 -1.80 -12.22 30.67
C VAL A 54 -3.28 -12.34 30.34
N LYS A 55 -3.96 -11.21 30.15
CA LYS A 55 -5.32 -11.13 29.61
C LYS A 55 -5.25 -10.69 28.15
N TYR A 56 -6.03 -11.31 27.25
CA TYR A 56 -5.96 -11.02 25.82
C TYR A 56 -7.31 -11.19 25.09
N GLY A 57 -7.45 -10.59 23.90
CA GLY A 57 -8.66 -10.70 23.07
C GLY A 57 -8.60 -9.88 21.77
N THR A 58 -9.57 -10.09 20.88
CA THR A 58 -9.63 -9.44 19.54
C THR A 58 -10.52 -8.19 19.49
N GLY A 59 -11.16 -7.81 20.60
CA GLY A 59 -12.13 -6.71 20.65
C GLY A 59 -11.48 -5.33 20.75
N LYS A 60 -11.84 -4.40 19.84
CA LYS A 60 -11.41 -2.99 19.86
C LYS A 60 -11.75 -2.22 21.15
N ASN A 61 -12.69 -2.71 21.95
CA ASN A 61 -13.11 -2.12 23.22
C ASN A 61 -12.38 -2.70 24.45
N VAL A 62 -11.26 -3.42 24.25
CA VAL A 62 -10.44 -3.97 25.36
C VAL A 62 -11.26 -4.94 26.23
N SER A 63 -12.20 -5.67 25.63
CA SER A 63 -12.79 -6.83 26.29
C SER A 63 -11.84 -8.00 26.14
N TYR A 64 -10.96 -8.18 27.12
CA TYR A 64 -10.13 -9.38 27.20
C TYR A 64 -11.03 -10.59 27.45
N GLN A 65 -11.11 -11.46 26.45
CA GLN A 65 -11.98 -12.65 26.44
C GLN A 65 -11.30 -13.85 27.09
N TYR A 66 -9.97 -13.83 27.11
CA TYR A 66 -9.15 -14.96 27.50
C TYR A 66 -8.04 -14.53 28.46
N SER A 67 -7.48 -15.51 29.17
CA SER A 67 -6.31 -15.33 30.02
C SER A 67 -5.34 -16.50 29.86
N ALA A 68 -4.06 -16.24 30.15
CA ALA A 68 -2.99 -17.23 30.20
C ALA A 68 -2.08 -16.94 31.39
N GLU A 69 -1.56 -17.99 32.03
CA GLU A 69 -0.71 -17.90 33.22
C GLU A 69 0.67 -18.51 32.94
N GLY A 70 1.68 -18.01 33.66
CA GLY A 70 3.04 -18.53 33.63
C GLY A 70 3.62 -18.71 35.04
N PRO A 71 4.89 -19.15 35.14
CA PRO A 71 5.54 -19.34 36.43
C PRO A 71 5.69 -18.01 37.18
N GLN A 72 5.51 -18.04 38.51
CA GLN A 72 5.78 -16.90 39.38
C GLN A 72 7.30 -16.63 39.44
N GLY A 73 7.71 -15.36 39.48
CA GLY A 73 9.12 -15.01 39.51
C GLY A 73 9.37 -13.51 39.36
N LYS A 74 10.63 -13.14 39.18
CA LYS A 74 11.04 -11.79 38.73
C LYS A 74 11.11 -11.68 37.21
N LYS A 75 11.21 -12.83 36.53
CA LYS A 75 11.23 -12.96 35.08
C LYS A 75 9.98 -13.71 34.65
N HIS A 76 9.13 -13.04 33.91
CA HIS A 76 7.82 -13.55 33.54
C HIS A 76 7.84 -13.92 32.07
N ARG A 77 7.40 -15.15 31.76
CA ARG A 77 7.31 -15.66 30.38
C ARG A 77 5.98 -16.42 30.28
N VAL A 78 5.02 -15.87 29.55
CA VAL A 78 3.68 -16.45 29.41
C VAL A 78 3.44 -16.82 27.95
N ALA A 79 3.39 -18.13 27.68
CA ALA A 79 3.09 -18.66 26.36
C ALA A 79 1.57 -18.77 26.16
N ILE A 80 1.07 -18.09 25.13
CA ILE A 80 -0.33 -18.14 24.69
C ILE A 80 -0.39 -19.04 23.45
N LYS A 81 -1.29 -20.02 23.45
CA LYS A 81 -1.43 -21.04 22.38
C LYS A 81 -2.85 -21.04 21.81
N ASN A 82 -3.07 -21.81 20.75
CA ASN A 82 -4.37 -21.98 20.09
C ASN A 82 -4.95 -20.67 19.53
N LEU A 83 -4.07 -19.75 19.13
CA LEU A 83 -4.46 -18.49 18.50
C LEU A 83 -4.84 -18.71 17.04
N LYS A 84 -5.71 -17.85 16.52
CA LYS A 84 -6.02 -17.80 15.09
C LYS A 84 -4.86 -17.17 14.31
N PRO A 85 -4.45 -17.75 13.16
CA PRO A 85 -3.46 -17.13 12.26
C PRO A 85 -3.91 -15.78 11.70
N GLY A 86 -2.96 -14.90 11.35
CA GLY A 86 -3.21 -13.59 10.75
C GLY A 86 -4.16 -12.69 11.55
N THR A 87 -4.16 -12.82 12.88
CA THR A 87 -5.15 -12.18 13.75
C THR A 87 -4.48 -11.23 14.73
N LEU A 88 -5.05 -10.01 14.83
CA LEU A 88 -4.68 -9.00 15.80
C LEU A 88 -5.30 -9.30 17.18
N TYR A 89 -4.48 -9.36 18.21
CA TYR A 89 -4.88 -9.48 19.60
C TYR A 89 -4.36 -8.30 20.42
N TYR A 90 -5.19 -7.79 21.32
CA TYR A 90 -4.76 -6.87 22.37
C TYR A 90 -4.44 -7.67 23.63
N TYR A 91 -3.44 -7.25 24.40
CA TYR A 91 -3.05 -7.93 25.63
C TYR A 91 -2.74 -6.97 26.78
N GLN A 92 -2.83 -7.50 27.99
CA GLN A 92 -2.43 -6.86 29.25
C GLN A 92 -1.73 -7.86 30.14
N VAL A 93 -0.62 -7.46 30.74
CA VAL A 93 0.06 -8.21 31.80
C VAL A 93 -0.46 -7.80 33.18
N LEU A 94 -0.54 -8.75 34.10
CA LEU A 94 -0.94 -8.59 35.49
C LEU A 94 0.10 -9.31 36.37
N SER A 95 0.68 -8.57 37.31
CA SER A 95 1.69 -9.07 38.24
C SER A 95 1.38 -8.60 39.66
N GLY A 96 0.63 -9.42 40.40
CA GLY A 96 0.15 -9.08 41.75
C GLY A 96 -0.88 -7.94 41.75
N LYS A 97 -0.76 -7.00 42.70
CA LYS A 97 -1.60 -5.78 42.74
C LYS A 97 -1.08 -4.65 41.85
N ASP A 98 0.08 -4.86 41.21
CA ASP A 98 0.65 -3.97 40.22
C ASP A 98 -0.04 -4.21 38.88
N VAL A 99 -1.12 -3.44 38.70
CA VAL A 99 -1.80 -3.30 37.43
C VAL A 99 -1.06 -2.18 36.70
N ILE A 100 -0.34 -2.48 35.61
CA ILE A 100 -0.30 -1.47 34.53
C ILE A 100 -1.77 -1.22 34.22
N PRO A 101 -2.31 0.01 34.42
CA PRO A 101 -3.68 0.30 34.07
C PRO A 101 -3.97 -0.24 32.69
N ALA A 102 -5.02 -1.04 32.61
CA ALA A 102 -5.50 -1.62 31.38
C ALA A 102 -5.57 -0.55 30.28
N GLY A 103 -5.13 -0.92 29.07
CA GLY A 103 -5.70 -0.36 27.87
C GLY A 103 -5.14 0.98 27.42
N ASN A 104 -3.82 1.10 27.30
CA ASN A 104 -3.33 1.83 26.15
C ASN A 104 -3.51 0.92 24.91
N ARG A 105 -4.11 1.44 23.83
CA ARG A 105 -4.33 0.69 22.58
C ARG A 105 -3.02 0.27 21.89
N ASP A 106 -1.89 0.55 22.53
CA ASP A 106 -0.54 0.38 22.05
C ASP A 106 0.05 -1.01 22.35
N PHE A 107 -0.60 -1.83 23.19
CA PHE A 107 -0.18 -3.23 23.46
C PHE A 107 -1.08 -4.21 22.69
N TYR A 108 -0.57 -4.69 21.57
CA TYR A 108 -1.24 -5.65 20.72
C TYR A 108 -0.22 -6.57 20.06
N PHE A 109 -0.61 -7.62 19.36
CA PHE A 109 0.30 -8.38 18.51
C PHE A 109 -0.48 -8.99 17.35
N ASN A 110 0.20 -9.26 16.25
CA ASN A 110 -0.34 -10.07 15.17
C ASN A 110 0.28 -11.46 15.26
N THR A 111 -0.54 -12.51 15.19
CA THR A 111 -0.02 -13.84 14.85
C THR A 111 0.49 -13.85 13.41
N ALA A 112 1.41 -14.75 13.11
CA ALA A 112 1.97 -14.86 11.75
C ALA A 112 0.83 -15.00 10.72
N SER A 113 0.94 -14.25 9.63
CA SER A 113 -0.05 -14.25 8.56
C SER A 113 -0.04 -15.58 7.81
N ARG A 114 -1.16 -15.91 7.16
CA ARG A 114 -1.26 -17.12 6.34
C ARG A 114 -0.45 -16.97 5.06
N ALA A 115 -0.04 -18.09 4.47
CA ALA A 115 0.61 -18.09 3.16
C ALA A 115 -0.24 -17.30 2.14
N GLY A 116 0.40 -16.38 1.41
CA GLY A 116 -0.26 -15.50 0.43
C GLY A 116 -0.79 -14.17 1.00
N GLU A 117 -0.91 -14.02 2.32
CA GLU A 117 -1.35 -12.76 2.93
C GLU A 117 -0.19 -11.75 2.99
N PRO A 118 -0.42 -10.47 2.65
CA PRO A 118 0.63 -9.46 2.67
C PRO A 118 1.06 -9.09 4.09
N PHE A 119 2.35 -8.84 4.26
CA PHE A 119 2.93 -8.41 5.53
C PHE A 119 4.15 -7.51 5.31
N VAL A 120 4.57 -6.82 6.37
CA VAL A 120 5.75 -5.96 6.37
C VAL A 120 6.62 -6.34 7.56
N PHE A 121 7.92 -6.46 7.34
CA PHE A 121 8.92 -6.57 8.39
C PHE A 121 10.03 -5.52 8.22
N ALA A 122 10.77 -5.26 9.28
CA ALA A 122 11.94 -4.39 9.24
C ALA A 122 13.22 -5.20 9.46
N VAL A 123 14.33 -4.76 8.88
CA VAL A 123 15.66 -5.33 9.14
C VAL A 123 16.62 -4.21 9.51
N TYR A 124 17.39 -4.42 10.57
CA TYR A 124 18.43 -3.50 11.03
C TYR A 124 19.40 -4.28 11.92
N GLY A 125 20.53 -3.69 12.31
CA GLY A 125 21.47 -4.28 13.25
C GLY A 125 22.58 -3.32 13.62
N ASP A 126 23.51 -3.77 14.46
CA ASP A 126 24.49 -2.92 15.14
C ASP A 126 23.80 -1.75 15.87
N THR A 127 22.88 -2.06 16.79
CA THR A 127 22.04 -1.08 17.50
C THR A 127 22.72 -0.44 18.70
N ARG A 128 24.01 -0.72 18.90
CA ARG A 128 24.76 -0.28 20.06
C ARG A 128 24.78 1.24 20.20
N ASN A 129 25.09 1.70 21.40
CA ASN A 129 25.05 3.07 21.89
C ASN A 129 25.97 4.05 21.14
N GLY A 130 26.83 3.54 20.24
CA GLY A 130 27.80 4.31 19.50
C GLY A 130 28.79 5.05 20.41
N LEU A 131 29.52 6.02 19.83
CA LEU A 131 30.53 6.80 20.56
C LEU A 131 29.96 7.84 21.54
N ASN A 132 28.65 8.10 21.50
CA ASN A 132 28.01 9.11 22.34
C ASN A 132 27.49 8.54 23.68
N SER A 133 27.39 7.22 23.83
CA SER A 133 26.92 6.53 25.04
C SER A 133 25.48 6.86 25.48
N TYR A 134 24.68 7.54 24.64
CA TYR A 134 23.31 7.97 24.97
C TYR A 134 22.23 7.29 24.11
N ASP A 135 22.60 6.36 23.21
CA ASP A 135 21.71 5.60 22.33
C ASP A 135 20.75 6.45 21.47
N THR A 136 21.07 7.74 21.28
CA THR A 136 20.19 8.66 20.55
C THR A 136 20.03 8.30 19.08
N ASP A 137 21.06 7.69 18.50
CA ASP A 137 21.05 7.25 17.10
C ASP A 137 20.19 5.98 16.94
N HIS A 138 20.30 5.03 17.86
CA HIS A 138 19.41 3.86 17.92
C HIS A 138 17.95 4.31 18.11
N GLU A 139 17.68 5.21 19.06
CA GLU A 139 16.33 5.76 19.25
C GLU A 139 15.80 6.46 17.99
N ALA A 140 16.65 7.17 17.23
CA ALA A 140 16.26 7.77 15.95
C ALA A 140 15.89 6.73 14.89
N VAL A 141 16.64 5.62 14.79
CA VAL A 141 16.33 4.50 13.89
C VAL A 141 15.01 3.84 14.28
N ILE A 142 14.80 3.56 15.56
CA ILE A 142 13.56 2.96 16.06
C ILE A 142 12.36 3.86 15.82
N ASN A 143 12.49 5.18 16.05
CA ASN A 143 11.47 6.16 15.69
C ASN A 143 11.17 6.18 14.17
N SER A 144 12.20 6.01 13.34
CA SER A 144 12.05 5.90 11.89
C SER A 144 11.28 4.64 11.48
N ILE A 145 11.62 3.48 12.05
CA ILE A 145 10.91 2.21 11.82
C ILE A 145 9.43 2.37 12.16
N MET A 146 9.13 2.93 13.34
CA MET A 146 7.76 3.14 13.78
C MET A 146 6.97 4.09 12.89
N LYS A 147 7.63 5.09 12.31
CA LYS A 147 6.99 6.12 11.48
C LYS A 147 6.80 5.70 10.02
N PHE A 148 7.77 5.01 9.42
CA PHE A 148 7.81 4.77 7.98
C PHE A 148 7.60 3.30 7.58
N SER A 149 7.82 2.37 8.52
CA SER A 149 7.76 0.93 8.25
C SER A 149 6.58 0.25 8.94
N ALA A 150 6.30 0.58 10.19
CA ALA A 150 5.23 -0.02 11.01
C ALA A 150 5.15 -1.56 10.86
N PRO A 151 6.25 -2.28 11.17
CA PRO A 151 6.39 -3.69 10.84
C PRO A 151 5.56 -4.61 11.76
N GLN A 152 5.25 -5.81 11.28
CA GLN A 152 4.64 -6.89 12.09
C GLN A 152 5.69 -7.65 12.91
N PHE A 153 6.93 -7.69 12.44
CA PHE A 153 8.11 -8.20 13.15
C PHE A 153 9.38 -7.53 12.62
N CYS A 154 10.48 -7.63 13.36
CA CYS A 154 11.79 -7.18 12.89
C CYS A 154 12.81 -8.31 12.91
N LEU A 155 13.76 -8.26 11.97
CA LEU A 155 15.01 -9.02 12.03
C LEU A 155 16.11 -8.11 12.55
N VAL A 156 16.80 -8.52 13.61
CA VAL A 156 17.90 -7.74 14.21
C VAL A 156 19.21 -8.49 14.01
N THR A 157 20.10 -7.97 13.18
CA THR A 157 21.23 -8.73 12.62
C THR A 157 22.46 -8.81 13.54
N GLY A 158 22.28 -8.72 14.86
CA GLY A 158 23.35 -8.87 15.86
C GLY A 158 24.00 -7.55 16.30
N ASP A 159 24.88 -7.66 17.29
CA ASP A 159 25.49 -6.54 18.01
C ASP A 159 24.42 -5.62 18.59
N LEU A 160 23.58 -6.20 19.44
CA LEU A 160 22.44 -5.52 20.06
C LEU A 160 22.91 -4.56 21.15
N VAL A 161 23.94 -4.98 21.92
CA VAL A 161 24.51 -4.23 23.04
C VAL A 161 26.04 -4.20 22.96
N ASP A 162 26.67 -3.19 23.55
CA ASP A 162 28.15 -3.09 23.62
C ASP A 162 28.80 -4.21 24.44
N LYS A 163 28.07 -4.82 25.37
CA LYS A 163 28.61 -5.86 26.25
C LYS A 163 27.53 -6.82 26.74
N GLY A 164 27.48 -8.02 26.17
CA GLY A 164 26.45 -9.01 26.45
C GLY A 164 26.33 -9.52 27.90
N SER A 165 27.36 -9.31 28.74
CA SER A 165 27.29 -9.62 30.19
C SER A 165 26.69 -8.50 31.05
N ASP A 166 26.42 -7.33 30.49
CA ASP A 166 25.92 -6.17 31.23
C ASP A 166 24.40 -6.05 31.12
N THR A 167 23.71 -6.42 32.20
CA THR A 167 22.24 -6.35 32.31
C THR A 167 21.70 -4.94 32.05
N PHE A 168 22.42 -3.88 32.43
CA PHE A 168 21.95 -2.51 32.24
C PHE A 168 21.84 -2.16 30.75
N LEU A 169 22.77 -2.64 29.92
CA LEU A 169 22.73 -2.42 28.48
C LEU A 169 21.55 -3.13 27.82
N TRP A 170 21.22 -4.35 28.27
CA TRP A 170 20.04 -5.08 27.78
C TRP A 170 18.73 -4.42 28.18
N GLU A 171 18.61 -3.97 29.43
CA GLU A 171 17.44 -3.22 29.90
C GLU A 171 17.25 -1.93 29.11
N ASN A 172 18.35 -1.24 28.80
CA ASN A 172 18.33 -0.03 28.01
C ASN A 172 17.94 -0.28 26.54
N PHE A 173 18.50 -1.31 25.91
CA PHE A 173 18.10 -1.76 24.58
C PHE A 173 16.60 -2.06 24.53
N LEU A 174 16.10 -2.90 25.46
CA LEU A 174 14.68 -3.25 25.52
C LEU A 174 13.77 -2.06 25.82
N ARG A 175 14.25 -1.04 26.56
CA ARG A 175 13.53 0.21 26.80
C ARG A 175 13.31 0.99 25.51
N ILE A 176 14.34 1.12 24.66
CA ILE A 176 14.25 1.84 23.38
C ILE A 176 13.37 1.03 22.40
N GLU A 177 13.65 -0.26 22.31
CA GLU A 177 12.91 -1.21 21.47
C GLU A 177 11.45 -1.38 21.90
N ASN A 178 11.05 -1.01 23.12
CA ASN A 178 9.68 -1.17 23.60
C ASN A 178 8.65 -0.46 22.71
N SER A 179 9.05 0.56 21.97
CA SER A 179 8.18 1.19 20.98
C SER A 179 7.72 0.23 19.88
N ILE A 180 8.55 -0.75 19.53
CA ILE A 180 8.29 -1.86 18.59
C ILE A 180 7.85 -3.11 19.35
N THR A 181 8.62 -3.54 20.35
CA THR A 181 8.51 -4.88 20.95
C THR A 181 7.25 -5.09 21.78
N ARG A 182 6.55 -4.00 22.16
CA ARG A 182 5.21 -4.10 22.74
C ARG A 182 4.15 -4.53 21.73
N HIS A 183 4.43 -4.46 20.41
CA HIS A 183 3.49 -4.88 19.38
C HIS A 183 3.99 -5.69 18.18
N ALA A 184 5.30 -5.82 18.02
CA ALA A 184 5.95 -6.64 17.01
C ALA A 184 7.05 -7.47 17.67
N VAL A 185 7.26 -8.71 17.21
CA VAL A 185 8.37 -9.52 17.71
C VAL A 185 9.67 -9.09 17.04
N ILE A 186 10.78 -9.13 17.79
CA ILE A 186 12.12 -9.02 17.22
C ILE A 186 12.76 -10.41 17.16
N TYR A 187 13.34 -10.74 16.00
CA TYR A 187 14.10 -11.95 15.72
C TYR A 187 15.57 -11.60 15.57
N PRO A 188 16.34 -11.61 16.66
CA PRO A 188 17.76 -11.33 16.64
C PRO A 188 18.65 -12.50 16.21
N THR A 189 19.83 -12.18 15.71
CA THR A 189 21.01 -13.06 15.70
C THR A 189 22.06 -12.56 16.70
N TYR A 190 23.07 -13.38 16.99
CA TYR A 190 24.20 -12.93 17.82
C TYR A 190 25.22 -12.16 16.98
N GLY A 191 25.70 -11.05 17.51
CA GLY A 191 26.95 -10.43 17.11
C GLY A 191 28.09 -10.70 18.09
N SER A 192 29.24 -10.12 17.80
CA SER A 192 30.45 -10.27 18.61
C SER A 192 30.34 -9.65 20.00
N ASN A 193 29.62 -8.53 20.13
CA ASN A 193 29.48 -7.79 21.38
C ASN A 193 28.41 -8.36 22.31
N ASP A 194 27.49 -9.18 21.77
CA ASP A 194 26.44 -9.86 22.52
C ASP A 194 26.98 -11.01 23.40
N LEU A 195 28.25 -11.37 23.24
CA LEU A 195 28.87 -12.55 23.85
C LEU A 195 29.97 -12.18 24.85
N SER A 196 30.05 -12.93 25.95
CA SER A 196 31.00 -12.64 27.04
C SER A 196 31.56 -13.91 27.68
N LYS A 197 32.22 -14.75 26.88
CA LYS A 197 32.95 -15.97 27.33
C LYS A 197 32.20 -16.78 28.40
N GLY A 198 30.91 -17.05 28.18
CA GLY A 198 30.05 -17.84 29.08
C GLY A 198 29.39 -17.06 30.23
N LYS A 199 29.43 -15.72 30.18
CA LYS A 199 28.72 -14.81 31.10
C LYS A 199 27.71 -13.93 30.37
N ASP A 200 27.45 -14.20 29.09
CA ASP A 200 26.42 -13.49 28.34
C ASP A 200 25.03 -13.73 28.93
N THR A 201 24.17 -12.75 28.73
CA THR A 201 22.82 -12.74 29.28
C THR A 201 21.74 -12.69 28.19
N TYR A 202 22.12 -12.86 26.92
CA TYR A 202 21.21 -12.90 25.78
C TYR A 202 20.03 -13.85 26.00
N ASP A 203 20.32 -15.09 26.42
CA ASP A 203 19.33 -16.15 26.67
C ASP A 203 18.38 -15.81 27.83
N ASN A 204 18.71 -14.80 28.65
CA ASN A 204 17.78 -14.30 29.66
C ASN A 204 16.62 -13.52 29.03
N TYR A 205 16.85 -12.84 27.90
CA TYR A 205 15.89 -11.91 27.30
C TYR A 205 15.17 -12.52 26.09
N PHE A 206 15.85 -13.34 25.29
CA PHE A 206 15.26 -13.90 24.08
C PHE A 206 14.77 -15.33 24.28
N VAL A 207 13.48 -15.55 24.01
CA VAL A 207 12.87 -16.89 24.05
C VAL A 207 12.70 -17.35 22.62
N LEU A 208 13.77 -17.87 22.03
CA LEU A 208 13.79 -18.33 20.65
C LEU A 208 14.10 -19.83 20.56
N PRO A 209 13.71 -20.51 19.47
CA PRO A 209 14.16 -21.88 19.23
C PRO A 209 15.68 -21.98 19.34
N ASN A 210 16.17 -23.08 19.92
CA ASN A 210 17.61 -23.33 20.13
C ASN A 210 18.36 -22.18 20.85
N GLY A 211 17.67 -21.45 21.75
CA GLY A 211 18.25 -20.31 22.46
C GLY A 211 18.59 -19.11 21.57
N GLY A 212 18.11 -19.09 20.32
CA GLY A 212 18.40 -18.02 19.37
C GLY A 212 19.76 -18.12 18.67
N LYS A 213 20.54 -19.19 18.89
CA LYS A 213 21.84 -19.37 18.22
C LYS A 213 21.66 -19.50 16.71
N TRP A 214 20.90 -20.50 16.30
CA TRP A 214 20.41 -20.65 14.93
C TRP A 214 19.03 -21.25 14.97
N TYR A 215 18.13 -20.74 14.14
CA TYR A 215 16.72 -21.09 14.14
C TYR A 215 16.07 -20.68 12.84
N SER A 216 14.89 -21.22 12.60
CA SER A 216 14.04 -20.82 11.48
C SER A 216 12.61 -20.60 11.94
N PHE A 217 11.87 -19.77 11.20
CA PHE A 217 10.44 -19.54 11.41
C PHE A 217 9.78 -19.14 10.09
N ASP A 218 8.44 -19.22 10.08
CA ASP A 218 7.64 -18.94 8.89
C ASP A 218 6.71 -17.76 9.12
N TRP A 219 6.55 -16.93 8.08
CA TRP A 219 5.60 -15.83 8.10
C TRP A 219 5.05 -15.58 6.69
N GLY A 220 3.71 -15.59 6.54
CA GLY A 220 3.07 -15.25 5.27
C GLY A 220 3.47 -16.14 4.09
N GLY A 221 3.92 -17.37 4.34
CA GLY A 221 4.43 -18.29 3.32
C GLY A 221 5.89 -18.06 2.94
N CYS A 222 6.60 -17.15 3.61
CA CYS A 222 8.06 -17.00 3.50
C CYS A 222 8.74 -17.76 4.65
N HIS A 223 9.96 -18.21 4.38
CA HIS A 223 10.80 -18.94 5.33
C HIS A 223 12.00 -18.09 5.72
N PHE A 224 12.23 -17.95 7.03
CA PHE A 224 13.26 -17.09 7.60
C PHE A 224 14.26 -17.93 8.38
N ILE A 225 15.56 -17.70 8.16
CA ILE A 225 16.65 -18.48 8.76
C ILE A 225 17.64 -17.53 9.44
N GLY A 226 17.71 -17.60 10.76
CA GLY A 226 18.70 -16.87 11.57
C GLY A 226 19.92 -17.73 11.82
N LEU A 227 21.13 -17.23 11.49
CA LEU A 227 22.38 -17.97 11.61
C LEU A 227 23.35 -17.36 12.62
N TYR A 228 24.08 -18.23 13.32
CA TYR A 228 25.16 -17.89 14.22
C TYR A 228 26.46 -17.65 13.45
N ALA A 229 26.66 -16.41 13.00
CA ALA A 229 27.83 -16.00 12.24
C ALA A 229 28.34 -14.63 12.70
N TRP A 230 29.30 -14.61 13.62
CA TRP A 230 30.05 -13.44 14.08
C TRP A 230 31.52 -13.83 14.29
N ASP A 231 32.48 -12.94 14.04
CA ASP A 231 33.92 -13.26 14.10
C ASP A 231 34.30 -14.50 13.26
N THR A 232 33.65 -14.66 12.11
CA THR A 232 33.73 -15.87 11.26
C THR A 232 35.09 -16.09 10.60
N PHE A 233 35.98 -15.10 10.66
CA PHE A 233 37.40 -15.26 10.33
C PHE A 233 38.18 -15.99 11.43
N ALA A 234 37.82 -15.79 12.70
CA ALA A 234 38.46 -16.47 13.84
C ALA A 234 37.65 -17.67 14.37
N GLN A 235 36.35 -17.77 14.05
CA GLN A 235 35.56 -18.96 14.34
C GLN A 235 36.30 -20.17 13.77
N SER A 236 36.65 -21.10 14.66
CA SER A 236 37.24 -22.36 14.21
C SER A 236 36.26 -23.04 13.25
N LYS A 237 36.76 -23.80 12.26
CA LYS A 237 35.95 -24.58 11.32
C LYS A 237 34.77 -25.33 11.97
N LYS A 238 34.82 -25.60 13.28
CA LYS A 238 33.78 -26.30 14.05
C LYS A 238 32.37 -25.74 13.95
N GLU A 239 32.14 -24.45 13.73
CA GLU A 239 30.75 -23.89 13.67
C GLU A 239 30.25 -23.69 12.24
N LEU A 240 31.15 -23.44 11.29
CA LEU A 240 30.79 -23.11 9.90
C LEU A 240 30.96 -24.27 8.91
N SER A 241 31.87 -25.21 9.19
CA SER A 241 32.23 -26.27 8.24
C SER A 241 31.14 -27.35 8.12
N PRO A 242 31.20 -28.20 7.08
CA PRO A 242 30.23 -29.28 6.88
C PRO A 242 30.05 -30.25 8.06
N ASP A 243 31.05 -30.33 8.94
CA ASP A 243 31.00 -31.21 10.12
C ASP A 243 30.26 -30.57 11.30
N SER A 244 29.97 -29.26 11.27
CA SER A 244 29.32 -28.54 12.36
C SER A 244 27.86 -28.94 12.54
N GLU A 245 27.35 -28.79 13.76
CA GLU A 245 25.93 -29.02 14.07
C GLU A 245 25.05 -28.01 13.33
N GLN A 246 25.45 -26.74 13.31
CA GLN A 246 24.73 -25.68 12.60
C GLN A 246 24.67 -25.94 11.10
N TYR A 247 25.75 -26.37 10.45
CA TYR A 247 25.75 -26.65 9.01
C TYR A 247 24.81 -27.80 8.67
N LYS A 248 24.88 -28.90 9.42
CA LYS A 248 24.00 -30.06 9.23
C LYS A 248 22.54 -29.70 9.46
N TRP A 249 22.27 -28.85 10.46
CA TRP A 249 20.95 -28.29 10.70
C TRP A 249 20.48 -27.42 9.53
N LEU A 250 21.31 -26.51 9.05
CA LEU A 250 20.99 -25.61 7.93
C LEU A 250 20.67 -26.38 6.65
N VAL A 251 21.44 -27.42 6.33
CA VAL A 251 21.14 -28.31 5.20
C VAL A 251 19.75 -28.93 5.36
N LYS A 252 19.43 -29.45 6.55
CA LYS A 252 18.14 -30.08 6.83
C LYS A 252 16.98 -29.09 6.75
N ASP A 253 17.19 -27.85 7.22
CA ASP A 253 16.21 -26.78 7.21
C ASP A 253 15.92 -26.30 5.78
N LEU A 254 16.96 -26.07 4.98
CA LEU A 254 16.87 -25.75 3.56
C LEU A 254 16.26 -26.89 2.71
N GLU A 255 16.44 -28.15 3.11
CA GLU A 255 15.82 -29.32 2.47
C GLU A 255 14.36 -29.54 2.88
N SER A 256 13.87 -28.81 3.88
CA SER A 256 12.53 -29.00 4.43
C SER A 256 11.44 -28.70 3.39
N GLU A 257 10.30 -29.37 3.56
CA GLU A 257 9.11 -29.12 2.73
C GLU A 257 8.60 -27.68 2.89
N THR A 258 8.84 -27.08 4.06
CA THR A 258 8.54 -25.67 4.32
C THR A 258 9.36 -24.76 3.42
N ASN A 259 10.69 -24.92 3.39
CA ASN A 259 11.57 -24.11 2.56
C ASN A 259 11.31 -24.31 1.07
N LYS A 260 11.10 -25.56 0.63
CA LYS A 260 10.72 -25.85 -0.74
C LYS A 260 9.44 -25.11 -1.15
N LYS A 261 8.44 -25.04 -0.28
CA LYS A 261 7.16 -24.35 -0.58
C LYS A 261 7.18 -22.86 -0.27
N ALA A 262 8.31 -22.32 0.21
CA ALA A 262 8.39 -20.91 0.58
C ALA A 262 8.31 -20.01 -0.65
N LEU A 263 7.53 -18.93 -0.54
CA LEU A 263 7.48 -17.85 -1.52
C LEU A 263 8.85 -17.19 -1.64
N PHE A 264 9.45 -16.87 -0.50
CA PHE A 264 10.80 -16.33 -0.38
C PHE A 264 11.51 -17.00 0.78
N THR A 265 12.80 -17.26 0.60
CA THR A 265 13.72 -17.73 1.63
C THR A 265 14.67 -16.60 1.99
N VAL A 266 14.57 -16.14 3.23
CA VAL A 266 15.31 -15.00 3.76
C VAL A 266 16.29 -15.49 4.82
N VAL A 267 17.58 -15.30 4.59
CA VAL A 267 18.62 -15.57 5.59
C VAL A 267 18.99 -14.26 6.29
N PHE A 268 19.24 -14.31 7.59
CA PHE A 268 19.78 -13.18 8.34
C PHE A 268 20.84 -13.63 9.35
N MET A 269 21.90 -12.83 9.48
CA MET A 269 23.08 -13.16 10.29
C MET A 269 23.90 -11.90 10.63
N HIS A 270 24.98 -12.01 11.40
CA HIS A 270 25.77 -10.83 11.77
C HIS A 270 26.87 -10.48 10.75
N ASP A 271 27.83 -11.37 10.51
CA ASP A 271 28.95 -11.09 9.60
C ASP A 271 28.52 -11.07 8.12
N ALA A 272 29.05 -10.12 7.35
CA ALA A 272 28.86 -10.05 5.92
C ALA A 272 29.75 -11.07 5.17
N ILE A 273 29.22 -11.66 4.10
CA ILE A 273 30.02 -12.47 3.15
C ILE A 273 30.82 -11.56 2.22
N TYR A 274 30.14 -10.52 1.72
CA TYR A 274 30.65 -9.56 0.75
C TYR A 274 30.49 -8.17 1.33
N GLN A 275 31.57 -7.39 1.31
CA GLN A 275 31.58 -5.98 1.70
C GLN A 275 32.60 -5.24 0.82
N TYR A 276 32.22 -4.07 0.31
CA TYR A 276 33.08 -3.25 -0.51
C TYR A 276 34.34 -2.81 0.26
N GLY A 277 35.49 -2.84 -0.43
CA GLY A 277 36.77 -2.43 0.14
C GLY A 277 37.33 -3.37 1.21
N LYS A 278 36.68 -4.51 1.47
CA LYS A 278 37.15 -5.55 2.40
C LYS A 278 37.33 -6.90 1.68
N PRO A 279 38.27 -7.75 2.13
CA PRO A 279 38.32 -9.13 1.67
C PRO A 279 37.01 -9.84 1.99
N LYS A 280 36.45 -10.55 1.00
CA LYS A 280 35.29 -11.41 1.20
C LYS A 280 35.55 -12.49 2.25
N ASN A 281 34.48 -12.93 2.91
CA ASN A 281 34.56 -13.99 3.89
C ASN A 281 34.73 -15.37 3.24
N THR A 282 35.97 -15.83 3.15
CA THR A 282 36.28 -17.10 2.46
C THR A 282 35.64 -18.33 3.10
N ASN A 283 35.36 -18.33 4.41
CA ASN A 283 34.71 -19.46 5.06
C ASN A 283 33.22 -19.53 4.70
N LEU A 284 32.50 -18.41 4.87
CA LEU A 284 31.07 -18.35 4.55
C LEU A 284 30.82 -18.55 3.06
N GLU A 285 31.66 -17.93 2.21
CA GLU A 285 31.59 -18.12 0.77
C GLU A 285 31.83 -19.59 0.37
N LYS A 286 32.80 -20.26 0.99
CA LYS A 286 33.12 -21.64 0.65
C LYS A 286 32.05 -22.63 1.11
N TYR A 287 31.50 -22.44 2.31
CA TYR A 287 30.64 -23.43 2.93
C TYR A 287 29.15 -23.15 2.73
N TRP A 288 28.70 -21.90 2.87
CA TRP A 288 27.27 -21.57 2.93
C TRP A 288 26.70 -21.05 1.61
N VAL A 289 27.45 -20.24 0.85
CA VAL A 289 26.98 -19.74 -0.47
C VAL A 289 26.58 -20.88 -1.43
N PRO A 290 27.28 -22.03 -1.51
CA PRO A 290 26.81 -23.15 -2.32
C PRO A 290 25.46 -23.72 -1.87
N LEU A 291 25.17 -23.71 -0.56
CA LEU A 291 23.85 -24.12 -0.05
C LEU A 291 22.79 -23.09 -0.44
N PHE A 292 23.07 -21.80 -0.24
CA PHE A 292 22.16 -20.72 -0.58
C PHE A 292 21.75 -20.77 -2.05
N LYS A 293 22.74 -20.97 -2.94
CA LYS A 293 22.50 -21.17 -4.36
C LYS A 293 21.71 -22.44 -4.66
N LYS A 294 22.09 -23.57 -4.07
CA LYS A 294 21.45 -24.88 -4.33
C LYS A 294 19.98 -24.90 -3.94
N TYR A 295 19.63 -24.27 -2.81
CA TYR A 295 18.28 -24.33 -2.24
C TYR A 295 17.44 -23.07 -2.53
N GLY A 296 17.99 -22.11 -3.30
CA GLY A 296 17.26 -20.93 -3.76
C GLY A 296 16.94 -19.94 -2.64
N VAL A 297 17.96 -19.55 -1.87
CA VAL A 297 17.88 -18.39 -0.97
C VAL A 297 17.79 -17.12 -1.80
N ASP A 298 16.79 -16.28 -1.55
CA ASP A 298 16.54 -15.09 -2.37
C ASP A 298 17.31 -13.86 -1.86
N THR A 299 17.39 -13.71 -0.53
CA THR A 299 18.08 -12.58 0.09
C THR A 299 18.73 -12.95 1.42
N VAL A 300 19.89 -12.33 1.67
CA VAL A 300 20.71 -12.48 2.87
C VAL A 300 20.92 -11.10 3.47
N TYR A 301 20.39 -10.87 4.67
CA TYR A 301 20.61 -9.64 5.43
C TYR A 301 21.69 -9.83 6.49
N CYS A 302 22.55 -8.84 6.67
CA CYS A 302 23.54 -8.85 7.74
C CYS A 302 23.84 -7.48 8.34
N SER A 303 24.51 -7.47 9.48
CA SER A 303 25.07 -6.28 10.12
C SER A 303 26.41 -5.93 9.51
N GLY A 304 27.46 -6.74 9.78
CA GLY A 304 28.77 -6.79 9.14
C GLY A 304 29.64 -5.52 9.24
N ALA A 305 29.05 -4.38 8.92
CA ALA A 305 29.66 -3.07 8.91
C ALA A 305 28.61 -2.00 9.20
N HIS A 306 29.01 -0.92 9.87
CA HIS A 306 28.09 0.16 10.24
C HIS A 306 27.83 1.10 9.05
N LEU A 307 27.12 0.58 8.04
CA LEU A 307 26.72 1.23 6.79
C LEU A 307 25.58 0.44 6.12
N TYR A 308 25.01 1.02 5.06
CA TYR A 308 24.18 0.28 4.10
C TYR A 308 25.02 -0.14 2.90
N GLU A 309 24.92 -1.41 2.49
CA GLU A 309 25.46 -1.88 1.21
C GLU A 309 24.54 -2.94 0.62
N HIS A 310 24.39 -2.92 -0.70
CA HIS A 310 23.61 -3.91 -1.42
C HIS A 310 24.36 -4.38 -2.68
N THR A 311 24.49 -5.69 -2.79
CA THR A 311 25.10 -6.36 -3.95
C THR A 311 24.31 -7.60 -4.36
N VAL A 312 24.35 -7.94 -5.64
CA VAL A 312 23.67 -9.10 -6.20
C VAL A 312 24.71 -10.04 -6.81
N ILE A 313 24.74 -11.28 -6.32
CA ILE A 313 25.68 -12.31 -6.79
C ILE A 313 24.91 -13.60 -7.02
N ASP A 314 25.01 -14.15 -8.23
CA ASP A 314 24.31 -15.37 -8.66
C ASP A 314 22.77 -15.31 -8.44
N GLY A 315 22.18 -14.10 -8.56
CA GLY A 315 20.74 -13.87 -8.35
C GLY A 315 20.32 -13.75 -6.88
N ILE A 316 21.24 -13.87 -5.93
CA ILE A 316 20.99 -13.71 -4.49
C ILE A 316 21.33 -12.27 -4.10
N HIS A 317 20.41 -11.62 -3.39
CA HIS A 317 20.61 -10.28 -2.85
C HIS A 317 21.34 -10.37 -1.50
N TYR A 318 22.50 -9.73 -1.39
CA TYR A 318 23.24 -9.60 -0.14
C TYR A 318 23.16 -8.15 0.33
N VAL A 319 22.60 -7.95 1.52
CA VAL A 319 22.29 -6.62 2.05
C VAL A 319 22.94 -6.45 3.44
N ILE A 320 23.85 -5.49 3.53
CA ILE A 320 24.40 -4.99 4.79
C ILE A 320 23.45 -3.89 5.29
N SER A 321 22.90 -4.08 6.50
CA SER A 321 22.04 -3.12 7.19
C SER A 321 22.49 -2.88 8.64
N GLY A 322 23.79 -2.59 8.81
CA GLY A 322 24.41 -2.29 10.11
C GLY A 322 24.28 -0.83 10.56
N GLY A 323 23.34 -0.07 9.99
CA GLY A 323 23.12 1.34 10.33
C GLY A 323 22.16 1.57 11.49
N GLY A 324 22.04 0.61 12.42
CA GLY A 324 20.98 0.56 13.43
C GLY A 324 21.20 1.47 14.66
N GLY A 325 22.41 1.98 14.88
CA GLY A 325 22.70 2.91 15.98
C GLY A 325 24.19 3.08 16.30
N ALA A 326 24.99 2.05 16.05
CA ALA A 326 26.43 2.08 16.27
C ALA A 326 27.16 3.11 15.38
N GLU A 327 28.37 3.48 15.77
CA GLU A 327 29.16 4.50 15.10
C GLU A 327 29.42 4.20 13.62
N MET A 328 28.96 5.10 12.73
CA MET A 328 29.15 4.96 11.28
C MET A 328 30.62 4.79 10.91
N GLN A 329 30.90 3.84 10.02
CA GLN A 329 32.25 3.66 9.47
C GLN A 329 32.67 4.88 8.62
N SER A 330 33.97 5.16 8.57
CA SER A 330 34.47 6.29 7.79
C SER A 330 34.34 6.05 6.29
N ASN A 331 33.93 7.08 5.56
CA ASN A 331 33.70 7.03 4.12
C ASN A 331 34.98 6.64 3.35
N TYR A 332 34.96 5.49 2.69
CA TYR A 332 35.97 5.09 1.70
C TYR A 332 35.50 5.52 0.31
N ALA A 333 36.41 6.05 -0.51
CA ALA A 333 36.09 6.40 -1.91
C ALA A 333 35.50 5.18 -2.66
N THR A 334 34.25 5.31 -3.09
CA THR A 334 33.52 4.27 -3.82
C THR A 334 33.78 4.38 -5.33
N GLY A 335 33.88 3.23 -6.01
CA GLY A 335 33.77 3.15 -7.47
C GLY A 335 32.30 3.04 -7.92
N ASP A 336 32.04 3.22 -9.21
CA ASP A 336 30.70 3.38 -9.80
C ASP A 336 29.76 2.16 -9.73
N THR A 337 30.17 1.02 -9.15
CA THR A 337 29.46 -0.28 -9.28
C THR A 337 28.78 -0.81 -8.01
N THR A 338 28.84 -0.11 -6.87
CA THR A 338 28.26 -0.56 -5.59
C THR A 338 27.56 0.56 -4.84
N ASN A 339 26.31 0.33 -4.40
CA ASN A 339 25.54 1.26 -3.57
C ASN A 339 25.98 1.15 -2.10
N VAL A 340 27.10 1.78 -1.74
CA VAL A 340 27.56 1.90 -0.35
C VAL A 340 27.11 3.25 0.20
N ILE A 341 26.34 3.26 1.29
CA ILE A 341 25.73 4.47 1.86
C ILE A 341 25.99 4.52 3.37
N TYR A 342 26.59 5.62 3.83
CA TYR A 342 26.98 5.84 5.22
C TYR A 342 25.91 6.68 5.94
N GLU A 343 24.75 6.09 6.22
CA GLU A 343 23.66 6.75 6.94
C GLU A 343 22.95 5.79 7.90
N PHE A 344 22.44 6.32 9.02
CA PHE A 344 21.58 5.56 9.93
C PHE A 344 20.27 5.21 9.24
N HIS A 345 19.95 3.91 9.21
CA HIS A 345 18.87 3.39 8.39
C HIS A 345 18.31 2.08 8.93
N HIS A 346 17.19 1.68 8.35
CA HIS A 346 16.61 0.35 8.46
C HIS A 346 16.09 -0.08 7.08
N CYS A 347 16.02 -1.37 6.82
CA CYS A 347 15.34 -1.89 5.63
C CYS A 347 13.87 -2.18 5.97
N LYS A 348 12.94 -1.59 5.21
CA LYS A 348 11.54 -1.96 5.19
C LYS A 348 11.34 -3.02 4.12
N VAL A 349 10.84 -4.19 4.50
CA VAL A 349 10.55 -5.26 3.56
C VAL A 349 9.05 -5.51 3.52
N SER A 350 8.44 -5.20 2.37
CA SER A 350 7.01 -5.39 2.11
C SER A 350 6.82 -6.62 1.24
N VAL A 351 6.19 -7.65 1.78
CA VAL A 351 5.84 -8.86 1.03
C VAL A 351 4.37 -8.76 0.65
N ASN A 352 4.11 -8.66 -0.65
CA ASN A 352 2.80 -8.73 -1.25
C ASN A 352 2.85 -9.78 -2.37
N PRO A 353 2.62 -11.07 -2.05
CA PRO A 353 2.86 -12.17 -2.97
C PRO A 353 2.23 -11.95 -4.36
N PRO A 354 2.96 -12.29 -5.45
CA PRO A 354 4.25 -12.99 -5.46
C PRO A 354 5.46 -12.06 -5.30
N VAL A 355 5.30 -10.83 -4.82
CA VAL A 355 6.36 -9.81 -4.81
C VAL A 355 6.88 -9.56 -3.40
N LEU A 356 8.20 -9.45 -3.24
CA LEU A 356 8.87 -8.90 -2.06
C LEU A 356 9.63 -7.64 -2.49
N LYS A 357 9.37 -6.52 -1.81
CA LYS A 357 10.09 -5.26 -2.02
C LYS A 357 10.88 -4.91 -0.76
N SER A 358 12.18 -4.67 -0.91
CA SER A 358 13.05 -4.14 0.15
C SER A 358 13.38 -2.68 -0.13
N GLU A 359 13.23 -1.80 0.86
CA GLU A 359 13.56 -0.38 0.80
C GLU A 359 14.46 -0.01 1.98
N ALA A 360 15.67 0.49 1.73
CA ALA A 360 16.53 1.05 2.77
C ALA A 360 16.08 2.48 3.07
N ILE A 361 15.72 2.78 4.33
CA ILE A 361 15.11 4.05 4.74
C ILE A 361 15.94 4.67 5.86
N ASN A 362 16.40 5.90 5.66
CA ASN A 362 17.13 6.62 6.71
C ASN A 362 16.23 7.20 7.80
N VAL A 363 16.82 7.80 8.84
CA VAL A 363 16.08 8.39 9.97
C VAL A 363 15.10 9.53 9.58
N ASN A 364 15.31 10.14 8.41
CA ASN A 364 14.45 11.20 7.88
C ASN A 364 13.30 10.68 6.99
N GLY A 365 13.27 9.38 6.70
CA GLY A 365 12.27 8.74 5.84
C GLY A 365 12.60 8.76 4.35
N ASN A 366 13.83 9.11 3.98
CA ASN A 366 14.28 9.04 2.59
C ASN A 366 14.66 7.60 2.25
N VAL A 367 14.21 7.12 1.09
CA VAL A 367 14.64 5.83 0.53
C VAL A 367 16.02 6.00 -0.06
N LEU A 368 16.99 5.27 0.46
CA LEU A 368 18.40 5.27 0.07
C LEU A 368 18.64 4.33 -1.12
N ASP A 369 17.97 3.18 -1.12
CA ASP A 369 18.05 2.13 -2.13
C ASP A 369 16.80 1.25 -2.05
N SER A 370 16.47 0.55 -3.14
CA SER A 370 15.39 -0.43 -3.16
C SER A 370 15.61 -1.52 -4.19
N PHE A 371 15.02 -2.69 -3.93
CA PHE A 371 14.95 -3.77 -4.91
C PHE A 371 13.66 -4.59 -4.75
N ILE A 372 13.32 -5.32 -5.82
CA ILE A 372 12.14 -6.16 -5.89
C ILE A 372 12.55 -7.59 -6.26
N LEU A 373 11.95 -8.55 -5.56
CA LEU A 373 12.00 -9.98 -5.85
C LEU A 373 10.61 -10.47 -6.25
N VAL A 374 10.54 -11.41 -7.19
CA VAL A 374 9.30 -12.06 -7.63
C VAL A 374 9.46 -13.56 -7.43
N SER A 375 8.51 -14.16 -6.71
CA SER A 375 8.50 -15.58 -6.37
C SER A 375 7.94 -16.45 -7.50
N ASN A 376 8.63 -17.55 -7.81
CA ASN A 376 8.23 -18.55 -8.80
C ASN A 376 7.44 -19.71 -8.18
N PHE A 377 6.50 -19.41 -7.27
CA PHE A 377 5.76 -20.38 -6.42
C PHE A 377 5.19 -21.61 -7.15
N ALA A 378 4.93 -21.53 -8.46
CA ALA A 378 4.40 -22.63 -9.26
C ALA A 378 5.38 -23.81 -9.46
N GLU A 379 6.71 -23.61 -9.41
CA GLU A 379 7.67 -24.68 -9.73
C GLU A 379 8.09 -25.53 -8.52
N LYS A 380 8.13 -24.97 -7.30
CA LYS A 380 8.69 -25.71 -6.14
C LYS A 380 7.71 -26.70 -5.47
N GLY A 381 6.45 -26.74 -5.90
CA GLY A 381 5.37 -27.50 -5.24
C GLY A 381 4.68 -28.60 -6.05
N SER A 382 5.08 -28.85 -7.31
CA SER A 382 4.31 -29.70 -8.24
C SER A 382 5.22 -30.60 -9.10
N GLU A 383 5.66 -31.72 -8.54
CA GLU A 383 5.67 -32.95 -9.34
C GLU A 383 4.22 -33.45 -9.37
N ASN A 384 3.59 -33.37 -10.55
CA ASN A 384 2.23 -33.83 -10.87
C ASN A 384 1.06 -32.94 -10.40
N SER A 385 0.90 -31.76 -11.00
CA SER A 385 -0.42 -31.32 -11.45
C SER A 385 -0.31 -30.33 -12.61
N ASN A 386 -0.69 -30.76 -13.81
CA ASN A 386 -0.95 -29.87 -14.94
C ASN A 386 -2.17 -28.99 -14.61
N SER A 387 -1.94 -27.80 -14.06
CA SER A 387 -2.87 -26.68 -14.14
C SER A 387 -2.12 -25.35 -14.21
N SER A 388 -2.09 -24.80 -15.41
CA SER A 388 -1.87 -23.40 -15.80
C SER A 388 -2.34 -22.38 -14.75
N LEU A 389 -1.50 -21.35 -14.52
CA LEU A 389 -1.60 -20.25 -13.55
C LEU A 389 -1.40 -20.64 -12.07
N GLY A 390 -0.30 -20.16 -11.48
CA GLY A 390 -0.07 -20.10 -10.04
C GLY A 390 -1.01 -19.10 -9.32
N LEU A 391 -2.33 -19.24 -9.50
CA LEU A 391 -3.38 -18.36 -8.99
C LEU A 391 -4.50 -19.12 -8.27
N SER A 392 -4.21 -20.28 -7.66
CA SER A 392 -5.14 -20.92 -6.72
C SER A 392 -4.54 -20.96 -5.31
N GLY A 393 -4.99 -20.05 -4.44
CA GLY A 393 -4.60 -19.97 -3.04
C GLY A 393 -5.00 -18.65 -2.39
N ASN A 394 -6.26 -18.51 -1.98
CA ASN A 394 -6.86 -17.40 -1.18
C ASN A 394 -5.89 -16.76 -0.15
N SER A 395 -5.86 -15.45 0.12
CA SER A 395 -6.86 -14.40 -0.07
C SER A 395 -6.26 -12.98 0.00
N ASN A 396 -6.38 -12.19 -1.08
CA ASN A 396 -6.73 -10.75 -1.13
C ASN A 396 -6.48 -10.07 -2.49
N SER A 397 -6.16 -10.80 -3.56
CA SER A 397 -6.44 -10.31 -4.91
C SER A 397 -7.93 -10.54 -5.21
N SER A 398 -8.67 -9.50 -5.63
CA SER A 398 -10.06 -9.63 -6.08
C SER A 398 -10.14 -10.27 -7.48
N GLU A 399 -9.28 -11.25 -7.74
CA GLU A 399 -9.33 -12.03 -8.97
C GLU A 399 -10.64 -12.81 -8.97
N ARG A 400 -11.44 -12.56 -10.01
CA ARG A 400 -12.69 -13.30 -10.22
C ARG A 400 -12.50 -14.19 -11.42
N ILE A 401 -12.75 -15.48 -11.23
CA ILE A 401 -12.82 -16.45 -12.32
C ILE A 401 -14.30 -16.64 -12.66
N GLU A 402 -14.68 -16.36 -13.89
CA GLU A 402 -16.03 -16.60 -14.42
C GLU A 402 -15.97 -17.63 -15.54
N ILE A 403 -16.81 -18.66 -15.42
CA ILE A 403 -17.02 -19.65 -16.49
C ILE A 403 -18.22 -19.18 -17.29
N ILE A 404 -18.03 -19.03 -18.61
CA ILE A 404 -19.06 -18.60 -19.54
C ILE A 404 -19.32 -19.76 -20.51
N GLU A 405 -20.46 -20.43 -20.32
CA GLU A 405 -20.85 -21.61 -21.09
C GLU A 405 -21.41 -21.26 -22.48
N GLY A 406 -21.04 -22.09 -23.46
CA GLY A 406 -21.60 -22.10 -24.81
C GLY A 406 -23.02 -22.70 -24.88
N ALA A 407 -23.58 -22.80 -26.08
CA ALA A 407 -24.96 -23.24 -26.29
C ALA A 407 -25.16 -24.77 -26.25
N LEU A 408 -24.09 -25.58 -26.25
CA LEU A 408 -24.16 -27.04 -26.28
C LEU A 408 -23.04 -27.67 -25.44
N VAL A 409 -23.44 -28.47 -24.45
CA VAL A 409 -22.57 -29.34 -23.65
C VAL A 409 -21.89 -30.36 -24.59
N GLN A 410 -20.62 -30.14 -24.90
CA GLN A 410 -19.74 -31.18 -25.44
C GLN A 410 -18.71 -31.55 -24.36
N ASP A 411 -18.76 -32.82 -23.97
CA ASP A 411 -18.10 -33.43 -22.80
C ASP A 411 -16.56 -33.54 -22.91
N ASP A 412 -15.92 -32.82 -23.83
CA ASP A 412 -14.49 -33.05 -24.16
C ASP A 412 -13.69 -31.81 -24.61
N ASN A 413 -14.26 -30.59 -24.59
CA ASN A 413 -13.54 -29.39 -25.00
C ASN A 413 -13.20 -28.49 -23.79
N LYS A 414 -11.92 -28.45 -23.40
CA LYS A 414 -11.43 -27.51 -22.37
C LYS A 414 -11.77 -26.05 -22.72
N PRO A 415 -12.19 -25.21 -21.76
CA PRO A 415 -12.55 -23.82 -22.01
C PRO A 415 -11.35 -23.00 -22.50
N ILE A 416 -11.61 -21.98 -23.32
CA ILE A 416 -10.61 -21.02 -23.78
C ILE A 416 -10.38 -19.99 -22.67
N LYS A 417 -9.13 -19.87 -22.21
CA LYS A 417 -8.76 -18.94 -21.14
C LYS A 417 -8.47 -17.54 -21.69
N LEU A 418 -8.96 -16.52 -20.98
CA LEU A 418 -8.63 -15.13 -21.24
C LEU A 418 -8.46 -14.36 -19.92
N ALA A 419 -7.61 -13.33 -19.95
CA ALA A 419 -7.45 -12.40 -18.84
C ALA A 419 -8.00 -11.02 -19.22
N LEU A 420 -8.81 -10.44 -18.35
CA LEU A 420 -9.33 -9.07 -18.46
C LEU A 420 -8.70 -8.19 -17.37
N PHE A 421 -7.85 -7.27 -17.77
CA PHE A 421 -7.33 -6.22 -16.90
C PHE A 421 -8.34 -5.06 -16.85
N SER A 422 -9.10 -5.02 -15.76
CA SER A 422 -10.29 -4.18 -15.62
C SER A 422 -10.03 -2.95 -14.76
N THR A 423 -10.53 -1.79 -15.18
CA THR A 423 -10.57 -0.56 -14.36
C THR A 423 -11.91 -0.38 -13.64
N ASP A 424 -12.76 -1.41 -13.59
CA ASP A 424 -14.18 -1.32 -13.20
C ASP A 424 -14.96 -0.30 -14.06
N CYS A 425 -14.61 -0.23 -15.35
CA CYS A 425 -15.23 0.65 -16.32
C CYS A 425 -16.56 0.10 -16.86
N VAL A 426 -17.36 0.94 -17.50
CA VAL A 426 -18.63 0.50 -18.13
C VAL A 426 -18.36 -0.59 -19.17
N TYR A 427 -17.41 -0.34 -20.07
CA TYR A 427 -17.07 -1.27 -21.13
C TYR A 427 -16.49 -2.60 -20.58
N CYS A 428 -15.81 -2.56 -19.44
CA CYS A 428 -15.31 -3.74 -18.74
C CYS A 428 -16.48 -4.67 -18.35
N HIS A 429 -17.56 -4.07 -17.83
CA HIS A 429 -18.78 -4.81 -17.52
C HIS A 429 -19.55 -5.26 -18.76
N GLU A 430 -19.50 -4.51 -19.87
CA GLU A 430 -20.06 -4.93 -21.16
C GLU A 430 -19.34 -6.20 -21.68
N ILE A 431 -18.00 -6.23 -21.59
CA ILE A 431 -17.19 -7.40 -21.93
C ILE A 431 -17.62 -8.61 -21.09
N GLU A 432 -17.61 -8.48 -19.76
CA GLU A 432 -17.94 -9.53 -18.79
C GLU A 432 -19.37 -10.07 -19.00
N ASN A 433 -20.36 -9.19 -19.03
CA ASN A 433 -21.77 -9.60 -18.90
C ASN A 433 -22.51 -9.74 -20.23
N THR A 434 -21.98 -9.19 -21.32
CA THR A 434 -22.70 -9.12 -22.60
C THR A 434 -21.89 -9.68 -23.76
N THR A 435 -20.70 -9.13 -24.01
CA THR A 435 -19.89 -9.46 -25.20
C THR A 435 -19.38 -10.91 -25.15
N LEU A 436 -18.70 -11.31 -24.07
CA LEU A 436 -18.17 -12.66 -23.95
C LEU A 436 -19.28 -13.72 -23.91
N PRO A 437 -20.39 -13.57 -23.15
CA PRO A 437 -21.51 -14.50 -23.20
C PRO A 437 -22.18 -14.60 -24.58
N ALA A 438 -22.31 -13.50 -25.31
CA ALA A 438 -22.85 -13.52 -26.66
C ALA A 438 -21.93 -14.26 -27.64
N LEU A 439 -20.61 -14.03 -27.53
CA LEU A 439 -19.60 -14.69 -28.36
C LEU A 439 -19.47 -16.19 -28.03
N ALA A 440 -19.48 -16.56 -26.75
CA ALA A 440 -19.47 -17.97 -26.30
C ALA A 440 -20.63 -18.76 -26.91
N LYS A 441 -21.86 -18.20 -26.87
CA LYS A 441 -23.04 -18.80 -27.49
C LYS A 441 -22.96 -18.83 -29.01
N LYS A 442 -22.56 -17.72 -29.64
CA LYS A 442 -22.46 -17.60 -31.11
C LYS A 442 -21.45 -18.59 -31.69
N LEU A 443 -20.30 -18.72 -31.03
CA LEU A 443 -19.19 -19.57 -31.47
C LEU A 443 -19.30 -21.00 -30.92
N ASN A 444 -20.21 -21.26 -29.99
CA ASN A 444 -20.36 -22.53 -29.30
C ASN A 444 -19.04 -23.02 -28.66
N ILE A 445 -18.47 -22.16 -27.83
CA ILE A 445 -17.22 -22.38 -27.08
C ILE A 445 -17.46 -22.02 -25.61
N ASP A 446 -16.77 -22.72 -24.72
CA ASP A 446 -16.71 -22.36 -23.30
C ASP A 446 -15.51 -21.44 -23.07
N LEU A 447 -15.71 -20.41 -22.24
CA LEU A 447 -14.67 -19.45 -21.88
C LEU A 447 -14.41 -19.47 -20.37
N GLU A 448 -13.15 -19.37 -19.98
CA GLU A 448 -12.70 -19.18 -18.60
C GLU A 448 -12.08 -17.77 -18.50
N LEU A 449 -12.83 -16.85 -17.91
CA LEU A 449 -12.46 -15.44 -17.80
C LEU A 449 -11.79 -15.18 -16.45
N HIS A 450 -10.53 -14.75 -16.48
CA HIS A 450 -9.80 -14.24 -15.33
C HIS A 450 -9.86 -12.71 -15.29
N VAL A 451 -10.56 -12.13 -14.30
CA VAL A 451 -10.67 -10.68 -14.14
C VAL A 451 -9.63 -10.18 -13.15
N PHE A 452 -8.78 -9.25 -13.59
CA PHE A 452 -7.75 -8.58 -12.80
C PHE A 452 -8.09 -7.08 -12.63
N PRO A 453 -8.77 -6.69 -11.53
CA PRO A 453 -9.03 -5.28 -11.27
C PRO A 453 -7.73 -4.51 -11.02
N LEU A 454 -7.44 -3.50 -11.84
CA LEU A 454 -6.22 -2.70 -11.78
C LEU A 454 -6.12 -1.80 -10.54
N ARG A 455 -7.24 -1.62 -9.81
CA ARG A 455 -7.25 -0.95 -8.51
C ARG A 455 -6.57 -1.79 -7.42
N ASP A 456 -6.46 -3.10 -7.63
CA ASP A 456 -5.88 -4.02 -6.67
C ASP A 456 -4.36 -4.10 -6.87
N ARG A 457 -3.63 -4.13 -5.75
CA ARG A 457 -2.17 -4.13 -5.74
C ARG A 457 -1.62 -5.34 -6.51
N GLY A 458 -0.64 -5.12 -7.39
CA GLY A 458 0.02 -6.19 -8.16
C GLY A 458 -0.61 -6.49 -9.51
N ASN A 459 -1.87 -6.09 -9.77
CA ASN A 459 -2.54 -6.40 -11.03
C ASN A 459 -2.08 -5.51 -12.20
N PHE A 460 -1.67 -4.28 -11.92
CA PHE A 460 -1.07 -3.41 -12.92
C PHE A 460 0.32 -3.91 -13.31
N GLU A 461 1.10 -4.38 -12.34
CA GLU A 461 2.41 -4.99 -12.57
C GLU A 461 2.28 -6.24 -13.45
N LYS A 462 1.28 -7.10 -13.21
CA LYS A 462 0.98 -8.25 -14.07
C LYS A 462 0.72 -7.86 -15.52
N LEU A 463 -0.05 -6.78 -15.76
CA LEU A 463 -0.30 -6.27 -17.12
C LEU A 463 1.02 -5.84 -17.78
N VAL A 464 1.85 -5.07 -17.08
CA VAL A 464 3.12 -4.57 -17.62
C VAL A 464 4.09 -5.71 -17.94
N ILE A 465 4.11 -6.77 -17.12
CA ILE A 465 4.95 -7.94 -17.39
C ILE A 465 4.46 -8.66 -18.66
N LEU A 466 3.15 -8.86 -18.81
CA LEU A 466 2.57 -9.44 -20.03
C LEU A 466 2.87 -8.60 -21.27
N GLU A 467 2.72 -7.27 -21.19
CA GLU A 467 3.06 -6.36 -22.29
C GLU A 467 4.52 -6.54 -22.74
N ASN A 468 5.45 -6.63 -21.79
CA ASN A 468 6.87 -6.86 -22.12
C ASN A 468 7.12 -8.25 -22.71
N GLU A 469 6.52 -9.30 -22.15
CA GLU A 469 6.74 -10.67 -22.58
C GLU A 469 6.27 -10.92 -24.01
N TYR A 470 5.15 -10.30 -24.39
CA TYR A 470 4.58 -10.41 -25.73
C TYR A 470 5.04 -9.29 -26.68
N ASN A 471 5.97 -8.44 -26.23
CA ASN A 471 6.49 -7.28 -26.97
C ASN A 471 5.35 -6.38 -27.51
N ASP A 472 4.32 -6.22 -26.71
CA ASP A 472 3.06 -5.55 -27.03
C ASP A 472 2.78 -4.50 -25.94
N HIS A 473 3.28 -3.30 -26.16
CA HIS A 473 3.39 -2.25 -25.14
C HIS A 473 2.34 -1.16 -25.33
N ASP A 474 2.09 -0.39 -24.26
CA ASP A 474 1.22 0.79 -24.27
C ASP A 474 -0.26 0.49 -24.57
N ASN A 475 -0.73 -0.68 -24.15
CA ASN A 475 -2.11 -1.10 -24.35
C ASN A 475 -3.05 -0.27 -23.46
N PRO A 476 -4.05 0.43 -24.06
CA PRO A 476 -5.07 1.12 -23.27
C PRO A 476 -5.87 0.13 -22.42
N VAL A 477 -6.32 0.56 -21.25
CA VAL A 477 -7.17 -0.25 -20.37
C VAL A 477 -8.66 0.09 -20.62
N PRO A 478 -9.59 -0.89 -20.59
CA PRO A 478 -9.37 -2.30 -20.27
C PRO A 478 -8.56 -3.04 -21.33
N ALA A 479 -7.77 -4.01 -20.90
CA ALA A 479 -6.97 -4.85 -21.80
C ALA A 479 -7.41 -6.30 -21.66
N VAL A 480 -7.61 -6.97 -22.80
CA VAL A 480 -7.92 -8.41 -22.84
C VAL A 480 -6.70 -9.14 -23.39
N PHE A 481 -6.13 -10.02 -22.58
CA PHE A 481 -5.10 -10.94 -23.04
C PHE A 481 -5.74 -12.27 -23.45
N LEU A 482 -5.46 -12.71 -24.68
CA LEU A 482 -5.97 -13.95 -25.24
C LEU A 482 -5.02 -14.45 -26.34
N GLY A 483 -4.66 -15.74 -26.31
CA GLY A 483 -3.94 -16.39 -27.41
C GLY A 483 -2.54 -15.82 -27.72
N GLY A 484 -1.87 -15.23 -26.73
CA GLY A 484 -0.59 -14.54 -26.89
C GLY A 484 -0.67 -13.15 -27.53
N LYS A 485 -1.84 -12.51 -27.49
CA LYS A 485 -2.05 -11.11 -27.90
C LYS A 485 -2.70 -10.32 -26.78
N ILE A 486 -2.36 -9.03 -26.68
CA ILE A 486 -3.06 -8.08 -25.82
C ILE A 486 -3.95 -7.23 -26.72
N LEU A 487 -5.23 -7.14 -26.40
CA LEU A 487 -6.18 -6.25 -27.06
C LEU A 487 -6.44 -5.08 -26.12
N GLY A 488 -5.86 -3.92 -26.43
CA GLY A 488 -5.89 -2.73 -25.59
C GLY A 488 -7.04 -1.78 -25.93
N GLY A 489 -7.93 -1.55 -24.97
CA GLY A 489 -9.00 -0.56 -25.06
C GLY A 489 -10.16 -0.97 -25.96
N GLU A 490 -11.24 -0.18 -25.88
CA GLU A 490 -12.52 -0.53 -26.47
C GLU A 490 -12.47 -0.80 -27.97
N LYS A 491 -11.79 0.06 -28.72
CA LYS A 491 -11.75 -0.01 -30.19
C LYS A 491 -11.11 -1.31 -30.67
N GLU A 492 -9.98 -1.69 -30.09
CA GLU A 492 -9.23 -2.87 -30.51
C GLU A 492 -9.95 -4.16 -30.10
N ILE A 493 -10.50 -4.19 -28.87
CA ILE A 493 -11.29 -5.31 -28.38
C ILE A 493 -12.50 -5.55 -29.29
N LYS A 494 -13.27 -4.51 -29.65
CA LYS A 494 -14.45 -4.64 -30.54
C LYS A 494 -14.10 -5.16 -31.93
N GLN A 495 -12.92 -4.81 -32.45
CA GLN A 495 -12.51 -5.17 -33.81
C GLN A 495 -11.95 -6.60 -33.88
N ASN A 496 -11.23 -7.04 -32.86
CA ASN A 496 -10.35 -8.20 -32.97
C ASN A 496 -10.72 -9.39 -32.07
N LEU A 497 -11.49 -9.17 -30.98
CA LEU A 497 -11.78 -10.24 -30.00
C LEU A 497 -12.53 -11.42 -30.62
N GLU A 498 -13.55 -11.16 -31.45
CA GLU A 498 -14.33 -12.21 -32.11
C GLU A 498 -13.46 -13.05 -33.06
N ASN A 499 -12.68 -12.41 -33.92
CA ASN A 499 -11.80 -13.10 -34.87
C ASN A 499 -10.74 -13.93 -34.14
N LEU A 500 -10.18 -13.41 -33.05
CA LEU A 500 -9.18 -14.12 -32.26
C LEU A 500 -9.76 -15.37 -31.57
N LEU A 501 -11.02 -15.31 -31.13
CA LEU A 501 -11.74 -16.47 -30.59
C LEU A 501 -12.05 -17.51 -31.68
N ILE A 502 -12.38 -17.07 -32.90
CA ILE A 502 -12.55 -17.97 -34.06
C ILE A 502 -11.23 -18.67 -34.37
N ASP A 503 -10.14 -17.92 -34.48
CA ASP A 503 -8.80 -18.47 -34.75
C ASP A 503 -8.41 -19.52 -33.71
N LEU A 504 -8.62 -19.22 -32.42
CA LEU A 504 -8.31 -20.16 -31.33
C LEU A 504 -9.22 -21.38 -31.29
N LYS A 505 -10.50 -21.24 -31.69
CA LYS A 505 -11.43 -22.37 -31.81
C LYS A 505 -10.96 -23.37 -32.87
N GLU A 506 -10.40 -22.89 -33.97
CA GLU A 506 -9.92 -23.72 -35.09
C GLU A 506 -8.54 -24.36 -34.82
N MET A 507 -7.83 -23.93 -33.77
CA MET A 507 -6.52 -24.49 -33.41
C MET A 507 -6.63 -25.89 -32.75
N PRO A 508 -5.63 -26.76 -32.95
CA PRO A 508 -5.53 -28.03 -32.23
C PRO A 508 -5.53 -27.80 -30.71
N PRO A 509 -6.21 -28.65 -29.91
CA PRO A 509 -6.37 -28.46 -28.46
C PRO A 509 -5.05 -28.21 -27.70
N GLU A 510 -3.97 -28.93 -28.04
CA GLU A 510 -2.65 -28.77 -27.41
C GLU A 510 -2.01 -27.41 -27.72
N THR A 511 -2.17 -26.92 -28.97
CA THR A 511 -1.66 -25.60 -29.38
C THR A 511 -2.51 -24.47 -28.82
N ARG A 512 -3.83 -24.68 -28.76
CA ARG A 512 -4.78 -23.77 -28.12
C ARG A 512 -4.45 -23.61 -26.65
N GLU A 513 -4.30 -24.73 -25.93
CA GLU A 513 -3.93 -24.75 -24.52
C GLU A 513 -2.61 -24.00 -24.29
N ALA A 514 -1.55 -24.30 -25.04
CA ALA A 514 -0.27 -23.61 -24.92
C ALA A 514 -0.30 -22.10 -25.20
N ARG A 515 -1.22 -21.61 -26.06
CA ARG A 515 -1.37 -20.18 -26.38
C ARG A 515 -2.31 -19.43 -25.45
N THR A 516 -3.26 -20.13 -24.85
CA THR A 516 -4.19 -19.58 -23.85
C THR A 516 -3.67 -19.73 -22.42
N ASP A 517 -2.62 -20.53 -22.24
CA ASP A 517 -1.91 -20.67 -20.97
C ASP A 517 -1.19 -19.35 -20.67
N LEU A 518 -1.73 -18.63 -19.70
CA LEU A 518 -1.19 -17.38 -19.17
C LEU A 518 0.08 -17.68 -18.35
N LYS A 519 1.16 -18.00 -19.05
CA LYS A 519 2.50 -18.12 -18.46
C LYS A 519 3.12 -16.74 -18.44
N ILE A 520 3.46 -16.27 -17.25
CA ILE A 520 4.28 -15.08 -17.05
C ILE A 520 5.72 -15.60 -16.88
N SER A 521 6.61 -15.37 -17.85
CA SER A 521 7.98 -15.89 -17.78
C SER A 521 8.84 -15.18 -16.73
N GLU A 522 9.68 -15.95 -16.05
CA GLU A 522 10.53 -15.58 -14.90
C GLU A 522 11.63 -14.54 -15.19
N LYS A 523 11.74 -13.99 -16.40
CA LYS A 523 12.91 -13.19 -16.83
C LYS A 523 12.82 -11.68 -16.63
N SER A 524 11.91 -11.17 -15.81
CA SER A 524 11.80 -9.71 -15.64
C SER A 524 12.69 -9.16 -14.52
N TYR A 525 14.02 -9.30 -14.69
CA TYR A 525 15.02 -8.50 -13.97
C TYR A 525 14.96 -7.00 -14.34
N ASP A 526 14.11 -6.65 -15.33
CA ASP A 526 13.93 -5.30 -15.87
C ASP A 526 12.53 -4.70 -15.63
N ALA A 527 11.63 -5.31 -14.84
CA ALA A 527 10.31 -4.72 -14.56
C ALA A 527 10.43 -3.31 -13.96
N GLU A 528 11.39 -3.12 -13.06
CA GLU A 528 11.68 -1.84 -12.41
C GLU A 528 12.22 -0.80 -13.43
N ASN A 529 13.12 -1.23 -14.33
CA ASN A 529 13.66 -0.38 -15.40
C ASN A 529 12.61 -0.03 -16.48
N ASN A 530 11.71 -0.96 -16.80
CA ASN A 530 10.67 -0.79 -17.83
C ASN A 530 9.50 0.07 -17.34
N ILE A 531 9.11 -0.06 -16.06
CA ILE A 531 8.16 0.87 -15.41
C ILE A 531 8.76 2.28 -15.35
N VAL A 532 10.06 2.40 -15.04
CA VAL A 532 10.79 3.66 -15.04
C VAL A 532 10.99 4.24 -16.44
N GLN A 533 11.18 3.42 -17.49
CA GLN A 533 11.27 3.87 -18.88
C GLN A 533 9.93 4.35 -19.43
N ARG A 534 8.83 3.64 -19.16
CA ARG A 534 7.47 4.10 -19.47
C ARG A 534 7.11 5.39 -18.71
N PHE A 535 7.71 5.59 -17.55
CA PHE A 535 7.58 6.84 -16.80
C PHE A 535 8.46 7.98 -17.35
N LYS A 536 9.69 7.69 -17.79
CA LYS A 536 10.51 8.66 -18.53
C LYS A 536 9.88 9.05 -19.88
N SER A 537 8.99 8.21 -20.44
CA SER A 537 8.20 8.54 -21.63
C SER A 537 6.92 9.36 -21.32
N PHE A 538 6.43 9.39 -20.07
CA PHE A 538 5.44 10.37 -19.62
C PHE A 538 6.07 11.75 -19.50
N SER A 539 6.20 12.42 -20.65
CA SER A 539 6.53 13.83 -20.68
C SER A 539 5.47 14.67 -19.92
N LEU A 540 5.88 15.84 -19.43
CA LEU A 540 5.01 16.84 -18.78
C LEU A 540 3.73 17.11 -19.60
N LEU A 541 3.84 16.97 -20.92
CA LEU A 541 2.83 17.34 -21.92
C LEU A 541 1.55 16.47 -21.85
N PRO A 542 1.58 15.12 -21.88
CA PRO A 542 0.42 14.27 -21.67
C PRO A 542 -0.40 14.62 -20.42
N ILE A 543 0.27 14.86 -19.29
CA ILE A 543 -0.39 15.21 -18.01
C ILE A 543 -1.10 16.56 -18.14
N MET A 544 -0.43 17.53 -18.77
CA MET A 544 -1.02 18.83 -19.02
C MET A 544 -2.21 18.77 -19.98
N VAL A 545 -2.10 17.99 -21.05
CA VAL A 545 -3.17 17.79 -22.03
C VAL A 545 -4.36 17.07 -21.40
N ALA A 546 -4.13 16.03 -20.60
CA ALA A 546 -5.18 15.30 -19.91
C ALA A 546 -5.95 16.19 -18.93
N GLY A 547 -5.24 16.95 -18.09
CA GLY A 547 -5.87 17.91 -17.18
C GLY A 547 -6.68 18.97 -17.94
N LEU A 548 -6.15 19.48 -19.07
CA LEU A 548 -6.83 20.48 -19.88
C LEU A 548 -8.10 19.93 -20.57
N ILE A 549 -8.04 18.72 -21.12
CA ILE A 549 -9.19 18.05 -21.74
C ILE A 549 -10.30 17.86 -20.70
N ASP A 550 -9.92 17.41 -19.49
CA ASP A 550 -10.86 17.24 -18.39
C ASP A 550 -11.47 18.59 -17.96
N GLY A 551 -10.67 19.65 -17.89
CA GLY A 551 -11.16 21.01 -17.57
C GLY A 551 -12.11 21.63 -18.61
N ILE A 552 -12.21 21.07 -19.82
CA ILE A 552 -13.09 21.52 -20.91
C ILE A 552 -14.31 20.58 -21.07
N ASN A 553 -14.55 19.71 -20.09
CA ASN A 553 -15.66 18.76 -20.17
C ASN A 553 -17.06 19.45 -20.07
N PRO A 554 -18.15 18.79 -20.53
CA PRO A 554 -19.49 19.37 -20.53
C PRO A 554 -20.02 19.79 -19.15
N CYS A 555 -19.58 19.11 -18.09
CA CYS A 555 -19.93 19.44 -16.71
C CYS A 555 -19.22 20.72 -16.26
N ALA A 556 -17.93 20.86 -16.55
CA ALA A 556 -17.14 22.05 -16.29
C ALA A 556 -17.73 23.29 -17.00
N PHE A 557 -18.26 23.13 -18.22
CA PHE A 557 -19.00 24.21 -18.88
C PHE A 557 -20.28 24.61 -18.16
N ALA A 558 -21.06 23.64 -17.64
CA ALA A 558 -22.24 23.94 -16.83
C ALA A 558 -21.84 24.67 -15.54
N THR A 559 -20.73 24.27 -14.92
CA THR A 559 -20.13 24.90 -13.75
C THR A 559 -19.76 26.34 -14.00
N ILE A 560 -19.10 26.60 -15.13
CA ILE A 560 -18.76 27.94 -15.59
C ILE A 560 -20.04 28.76 -15.79
N ILE A 561 -21.02 28.27 -16.54
CA ILE A 561 -22.28 29.00 -16.79
C ILE A 561 -23.03 29.30 -15.49
N PHE A 562 -23.01 28.36 -14.54
CA PHE A 562 -23.65 28.54 -13.24
C PHE A 562 -22.91 29.58 -12.39
N LEU A 563 -21.57 29.52 -12.35
CA LEU A 563 -20.73 30.52 -11.70
C LEU A 563 -20.97 31.91 -12.30
N LEU A 564 -20.99 32.03 -13.63
CA LEU A 564 -21.28 33.29 -14.32
C LEU A 564 -22.67 33.82 -14.03
N SER A 565 -23.68 32.94 -14.02
CA SER A 565 -25.06 33.31 -13.69
C SER A 565 -25.18 33.79 -12.25
N TYR A 566 -24.56 33.06 -11.32
CA TYR A 566 -24.48 33.40 -9.91
C TYR A 566 -23.81 34.76 -9.68
N LEU A 567 -22.64 34.98 -10.28
CA LEU A 567 -21.90 36.24 -10.21
C LEU A 567 -22.68 37.41 -10.85
N ALA A 568 -23.38 37.19 -11.96
CA ALA A 568 -24.19 38.21 -12.62
C ALA A 568 -25.41 38.66 -11.78
N ILE A 569 -25.97 37.76 -10.95
CA ILE A 569 -27.14 38.04 -10.10
C ILE A 569 -26.76 38.87 -8.87
N LEU A 570 -25.54 38.70 -8.37
CA LEU A 570 -25.16 39.20 -7.05
C LEU A 570 -25.15 40.74 -6.92
N ARG A 571 -25.13 41.52 -8.02
CA ARG A 571 -25.03 43.02 -8.00
C ARG A 571 -24.01 43.54 -6.96
N LYS A 572 -22.95 42.77 -6.72
CA LYS A 572 -21.91 43.04 -5.73
C LYS A 572 -20.76 43.81 -6.36
N SER A 573 -19.89 44.36 -5.51
CA SER A 573 -18.69 45.07 -5.96
C SER A 573 -17.76 44.14 -6.75
N LYS A 574 -16.95 44.70 -7.65
CA LYS A 574 -15.97 43.94 -8.45
C LYS A 574 -15.03 43.08 -7.56
N GLN A 575 -14.71 43.57 -6.36
CA GLN A 575 -13.86 42.86 -5.39
C GLN A 575 -14.55 41.63 -4.79
N GLU A 576 -15.84 41.73 -4.43
CA GLU A 576 -16.61 40.58 -3.93
C GLU A 576 -16.79 39.50 -5.01
N LEU A 577 -16.94 39.90 -6.28
CA LEU A 577 -17.00 38.97 -7.41
C LEU A 577 -15.66 38.24 -7.62
N ILE A 578 -14.54 38.98 -7.54
CA ILE A 578 -13.19 38.40 -7.60
C ILE A 578 -13.01 37.37 -6.48
N LEU A 579 -13.34 37.74 -5.25
CA LEU A 579 -13.17 36.87 -4.09
C LEU A 579 -14.04 35.60 -4.18
N ALA A 580 -15.29 35.74 -4.60
CA ALA A 580 -16.18 34.59 -4.77
C ALA A 580 -15.64 33.60 -5.81
N GLY A 581 -15.19 34.06 -6.98
CA GLY A 581 -14.64 33.13 -7.98
C GLY A 581 -13.30 32.51 -7.59
N ILE A 582 -12.46 33.20 -6.81
CA ILE A 582 -11.26 32.60 -6.22
C ILE A 582 -11.65 31.47 -5.27
N VAL A 583 -12.59 31.73 -4.34
CA VAL A 583 -13.06 30.72 -3.38
C VAL A 583 -13.71 29.54 -4.10
N PHE A 584 -14.48 29.79 -5.15
CA PHE A 584 -15.08 28.75 -5.97
C PHE A 584 -14.02 27.86 -6.64
N THR A 585 -13.08 28.48 -7.35
CA THR A 585 -12.01 27.76 -8.08
C THR A 585 -11.12 26.99 -7.11
N PHE A 586 -10.83 27.56 -5.95
CA PHE A 586 -10.07 26.90 -4.89
C PHE A 586 -10.81 25.70 -4.30
N ALA A 587 -12.14 25.81 -4.08
CA ALA A 587 -12.97 24.69 -3.64
C ALA A 587 -12.94 23.54 -4.66
N VAL A 588 -12.97 23.86 -5.96
CA VAL A 588 -12.87 22.86 -7.03
C VAL A 588 -11.51 22.17 -7.01
N PHE A 589 -10.44 22.95 -6.97
CA PHE A 589 -9.07 22.45 -6.90
C PHE A 589 -8.85 21.52 -5.70
N ILE A 590 -9.20 21.97 -4.48
CA ILE A 590 -8.92 21.21 -3.26
C ILE A 590 -9.75 19.91 -3.22
N THR A 591 -10.97 19.93 -3.76
CA THR A 591 -11.82 18.74 -3.83
C THR A 591 -11.20 17.71 -4.75
N TYR A 592 -10.85 18.06 -5.98
CA TYR A 592 -10.20 17.16 -6.93
C TYR A 592 -8.84 16.66 -6.45
N PHE A 593 -8.06 17.55 -5.83
CA PHE A 593 -6.75 17.19 -5.28
C PHE A 593 -6.91 16.20 -4.11
N ALA A 594 -7.85 16.45 -3.18
CA ALA A 594 -8.14 15.54 -2.07
C ALA A 594 -8.66 14.18 -2.56
N VAL A 595 -9.51 14.17 -3.60
CA VAL A 595 -9.95 12.92 -4.25
C VAL A 595 -8.74 12.18 -4.84
N GLY A 596 -7.86 12.89 -5.56
CA GLY A 596 -6.63 12.36 -6.14
C GLY A 596 -5.61 11.82 -5.13
N LEU A 597 -5.65 12.27 -3.88
CA LEU A 597 -4.87 11.71 -2.77
C LEU A 597 -5.54 10.50 -2.10
N GLY A 598 -6.69 10.05 -2.60
CA GLY A 598 -7.42 8.90 -2.06
C GLY A 598 -8.48 9.25 -1.02
N GLY A 599 -8.87 10.52 -0.86
CA GLY A 599 -9.91 10.97 0.08
C GLY A 599 -11.29 10.33 -0.13
N PHE A 600 -11.53 9.72 -1.29
CA PHE A 600 -12.77 9.00 -1.62
C PHE A 600 -12.75 7.48 -1.35
N SER A 601 -11.63 6.95 -0.85
CA SER A 601 -11.47 5.52 -0.56
C SER A 601 -12.51 5.00 0.44
N PHE A 602 -12.83 5.79 1.47
CA PHE A 602 -13.82 5.44 2.49
C PHE A 602 -15.24 5.24 1.93
N PHE A 603 -15.70 6.12 1.04
CA PHE A 603 -17.03 6.03 0.45
C PHE A 603 -17.16 4.87 -0.55
N ARG A 604 -16.07 4.51 -1.23
CA ARG A 604 -16.02 3.39 -2.19
C ARG A 604 -15.99 2.01 -1.50
N ALA A 605 -15.52 1.93 -0.26
CA ALA A 605 -15.50 0.69 0.52
C ALA A 605 -16.89 0.25 1.03
N MET A 606 -17.91 1.11 0.91
CA MET A 606 -19.27 0.81 1.34
C MET A 606 -20.00 -0.03 0.27
N SER A 607 -20.63 -1.14 0.67
CA SER A 607 -21.39 -2.02 -0.24
C SER A 607 -22.52 -1.28 -1.01
N SER A 608 -23.08 -0.23 -0.42
CA SER A 608 -24.11 0.62 -1.02
C SER A 608 -23.60 1.49 -2.18
N TYR A 609 -22.29 1.69 -2.32
CA TYR A 609 -21.70 2.59 -3.32
C TYR A 609 -22.04 2.17 -4.75
N GLN A 610 -22.01 0.87 -5.04
CA GLN A 610 -22.30 0.36 -6.38
C GLN A 610 -23.74 0.65 -6.81
N LEU A 611 -24.69 0.45 -5.89
CA LEU A 611 -26.09 0.75 -6.15
C LEU A 611 -26.31 2.25 -6.35
N ILE A 612 -25.73 3.08 -5.48
CA ILE A 612 -25.84 4.55 -5.55
C ILE A 612 -25.23 5.08 -6.85
N SER A 613 -24.03 4.61 -7.23
CA SER A 613 -23.33 5.03 -8.44
C SER A 613 -24.09 4.61 -9.70
N LYS A 614 -24.64 3.39 -9.74
CA LYS A 614 -25.48 2.91 -10.85
C LYS A 614 -26.77 3.73 -10.99
N ILE A 615 -27.46 4.00 -9.88
CA ILE A 615 -28.66 4.85 -9.88
C ILE A 615 -28.32 6.26 -10.37
N LEU A 616 -27.28 6.88 -9.81
CA LEU A 616 -26.83 8.22 -10.21
C LEU A 616 -26.46 8.28 -11.69
N ARG A 617 -25.74 7.28 -12.23
CA ARG A 617 -25.40 7.20 -13.65
C ARG A 617 -26.65 7.20 -14.53
N TYR A 618 -27.63 6.33 -14.27
CA TYR A 618 -28.87 6.29 -15.07
C TYR A 618 -29.72 7.55 -14.91
N LEU A 619 -29.75 8.17 -13.73
CA LEU A 619 -30.39 9.47 -13.52
C LEU A 619 -29.71 10.57 -14.34
N ILE A 620 -28.38 10.61 -14.39
CA ILE A 620 -27.61 11.57 -15.18
C ILE A 620 -27.84 11.33 -16.68
N ILE A 621 -27.81 10.08 -17.15
CA ILE A 621 -28.13 9.72 -18.54
C ILE A 621 -29.53 10.22 -18.91
N GLY A 622 -30.54 9.91 -18.10
CA GLY A 622 -31.92 10.36 -18.33
C GLY A 622 -32.03 11.88 -18.35
N LEU A 623 -31.36 12.57 -17.42
CA LEU A 623 -31.30 14.03 -17.38
C LEU A 623 -30.65 14.60 -18.64
N VAL A 624 -29.50 14.08 -19.05
CA VAL A 624 -28.73 14.53 -20.21
C VAL A 624 -29.52 14.34 -21.52
N PHE A 625 -30.16 13.18 -21.73
CA PHE A 625 -31.05 12.98 -22.88
C PHE A 625 -32.25 13.94 -22.86
N THR A 626 -32.85 14.14 -21.70
CA THR A 626 -33.97 15.09 -21.54
C THR A 626 -33.51 16.51 -21.89
N LEU A 627 -32.36 16.96 -21.39
CA LEU A 627 -31.78 18.26 -21.71
C LEU A 627 -31.41 18.37 -23.20
N GLY A 628 -30.92 17.30 -23.82
CA GLY A 628 -30.63 17.24 -25.26
C GLY A 628 -31.89 17.41 -26.11
N ILE A 629 -32.96 16.66 -25.80
CA ILE A 629 -34.25 16.74 -26.50
C ILE A 629 -34.89 18.12 -26.29
N LEU A 630 -34.92 18.63 -25.06
CA LEU A 630 -35.45 19.97 -24.78
C LEU A 630 -34.64 21.06 -25.50
N SER A 631 -33.31 20.89 -25.63
CA SER A 631 -32.46 21.81 -26.39
C SER A 631 -32.74 21.77 -27.90
N LEU A 632 -33.10 20.60 -28.47
CA LEU A 632 -33.57 20.50 -29.86
C LEU A 632 -34.92 21.20 -30.06
N ILE A 633 -35.85 21.04 -29.11
CA ILE A 633 -37.15 21.73 -29.15
C ILE A 633 -36.94 23.25 -29.08
N ASP A 634 -36.04 23.71 -28.21
CA ASP A 634 -35.66 25.12 -28.11
C ASP A 634 -35.02 25.64 -29.41
N TYR A 635 -34.12 24.87 -30.02
CA TYR A 635 -33.53 25.19 -31.32
C TYR A 635 -34.62 25.40 -32.38
N TYR A 636 -35.57 24.48 -32.47
CA TYR A 636 -36.69 24.58 -33.41
C TYR A 636 -37.58 25.80 -33.15
N LYS A 637 -37.86 26.11 -31.88
CA LYS A 637 -38.60 27.33 -31.50
C LYS A 637 -37.84 28.60 -31.86
N CYS A 638 -36.52 28.63 -31.69
CA CYS A 638 -35.68 29.75 -32.11
C CYS A 638 -35.70 29.96 -33.62
N LEU A 639 -35.67 28.88 -34.44
CA LEU A 639 -35.81 28.99 -35.90
C LEU A 639 -37.16 29.59 -36.32
N LYS A 640 -38.22 29.34 -35.54
CA LYS A 640 -39.56 29.94 -35.75
C LYS A 640 -39.72 31.36 -35.20
N GLY A 641 -38.64 31.99 -34.72
CA GLY A 641 -38.70 33.32 -34.10
C GLY A 641 -39.36 33.35 -32.72
N LYS A 642 -39.65 32.19 -32.12
CA LYS A 642 -40.31 32.04 -30.81
C LYS A 642 -39.31 31.82 -29.67
N ALA A 643 -38.22 32.59 -29.66
CA ALA A 643 -37.14 32.43 -28.68
C ALA A 643 -37.58 32.72 -27.22
N SER A 644 -38.68 33.46 -27.01
CA SER A 644 -39.28 33.71 -25.70
C SER A 644 -40.09 32.54 -25.14
N GLU A 645 -40.41 31.53 -25.95
CA GLU A 645 -41.19 30.34 -25.56
C GLU A 645 -40.31 29.11 -25.30
N MET A 646 -39.00 29.28 -25.14
CA MET A 646 -38.05 28.18 -24.90
C MET A 646 -38.35 27.47 -23.56
N PHE A 647 -38.28 26.14 -23.58
CA PHE A 647 -38.49 25.27 -22.43
C PHE A 647 -37.33 25.32 -21.43
N LEU A 648 -36.07 25.34 -21.88
CA LEU A 648 -34.91 25.45 -20.98
C LEU A 648 -34.62 26.89 -20.56
N GLN A 649 -35.67 27.69 -20.37
CA GLN A 649 -35.61 28.96 -19.67
C GLN A 649 -36.26 28.79 -18.30
N LEU A 650 -35.60 29.26 -17.25
CA LEU A 650 -36.19 29.31 -15.92
C LEU A 650 -37.49 30.16 -15.96
N PRO A 651 -38.64 29.63 -15.51
CA PRO A 651 -39.87 30.39 -15.41
C PRO A 651 -39.63 31.66 -14.59
N LYS A 652 -40.14 32.82 -15.05
CA LYS A 652 -39.89 34.12 -14.39
C LYS A 652 -40.11 34.07 -12.87
N ASN A 653 -41.21 33.45 -12.43
CA ASN A 653 -41.54 33.35 -11.01
C ASN A 653 -40.54 32.50 -10.20
N LEU A 654 -39.98 31.45 -10.79
CA LEU A 654 -38.97 30.61 -10.15
C LEU A 654 -37.60 31.30 -10.16
N LYS A 655 -37.27 31.96 -11.28
CA LYS A 655 -36.08 32.80 -11.43
C LYS A 655 -36.06 33.91 -10.37
N ASP A 656 -37.17 34.61 -10.20
CA ASP A 656 -37.30 35.70 -9.22
C ASP A 656 -37.26 35.20 -7.77
N ARG A 657 -37.81 34.01 -7.48
CA ARG A 657 -37.70 33.37 -6.15
C ARG A 657 -36.27 32.93 -5.82
N ILE A 658 -35.60 32.25 -6.76
CA ILE A 658 -34.20 31.83 -6.60
C ILE A 658 -33.31 33.07 -6.44
N HIS A 659 -33.50 34.10 -7.26
CA HIS A 659 -32.77 35.37 -7.14
C HIS A 659 -33.04 36.09 -5.82
N GLY A 660 -34.27 36.07 -5.32
CA GLY A 660 -34.64 36.65 -4.02
C GLY A 660 -33.96 35.94 -2.85
N GLN A 661 -33.93 34.62 -2.86
CA GLN A 661 -33.26 33.84 -1.81
C GLN A 661 -31.73 33.96 -1.86
N ILE A 662 -31.12 33.89 -3.05
CA ILE A 662 -29.67 34.10 -3.23
C ILE A 662 -29.28 35.49 -2.73
N ARG A 663 -30.07 36.53 -3.03
CA ARG A 663 -29.79 37.91 -2.58
C ARG A 663 -29.87 38.06 -1.06
N ASN A 664 -30.84 37.41 -0.41
CA ASN A 664 -30.99 37.47 1.04
C ASN A 664 -29.88 36.70 1.79
N TYR A 665 -29.43 35.56 1.25
CA TYR A 665 -28.32 34.77 1.81
C TYR A 665 -26.94 35.42 1.55
N ALA A 666 -26.76 36.09 0.41
CA ALA A 666 -25.55 36.83 0.08
C ALA A 666 -25.38 38.13 0.87
N ALA A 667 -26.44 38.64 1.51
CA ALA A 667 -26.43 39.87 2.30
C ALA A 667 -25.94 39.66 3.75
N THR A 668 -25.95 38.43 4.28
CA THR A 668 -25.63 38.11 5.69
C THR A 668 -24.22 37.56 5.91
N GLY A 669 -23.31 37.70 4.94
CA GLY A 669 -21.92 37.20 5.05
C GLY A 669 -21.74 35.72 4.69
N GLY A 670 -22.83 34.98 4.40
CA GLY A 670 -22.79 33.58 3.94
C GLY A 670 -22.32 33.37 2.50
N LEU A 671 -21.88 34.44 1.81
CA LEU A 671 -21.49 34.39 0.40
C LEU A 671 -20.29 33.46 0.14
N LEU A 672 -19.24 33.54 0.97
CA LEU A 672 -18.05 32.72 0.78
C LEU A 672 -18.32 31.25 1.14
N ALA A 673 -19.07 31.01 2.22
CA ALA A 673 -19.45 29.66 2.64
C ALA A 673 -20.33 28.96 1.60
N SER A 674 -21.34 29.66 1.07
CA SER A 674 -22.19 29.12 0.00
C SER A 674 -21.40 28.84 -1.28
N THR A 675 -20.45 29.72 -1.63
CA THR A 675 -19.60 29.55 -2.81
C THR A 675 -18.62 28.36 -2.67
N LEU A 676 -18.08 28.16 -1.45
CA LEU A 676 -17.24 27.00 -1.12
C LEU A 676 -18.02 25.69 -1.21
N VAL A 677 -19.20 25.61 -0.56
CA VAL A 677 -20.07 24.43 -0.59
C VAL A 677 -20.52 24.12 -2.01
N LEU A 678 -20.87 25.14 -2.78
CA LEU A 678 -21.26 25.00 -4.17
C LEU A 678 -20.10 24.44 -5.02
N GLY A 679 -18.89 25.00 -4.89
CA GLY A 679 -17.71 24.49 -5.61
C GLY A 679 -17.39 23.04 -5.27
N PHE A 680 -17.49 22.66 -3.99
CA PHE A 680 -17.34 21.28 -3.55
C PHE A 680 -18.38 20.35 -4.20
N LEU A 681 -19.69 20.69 -4.09
CA LEU A 681 -20.76 19.86 -4.63
C LEU A 681 -20.64 19.69 -6.15
N VAL A 682 -20.35 20.77 -6.87
CA VAL A 682 -20.18 20.71 -8.32
C VAL A 682 -19.01 19.81 -8.71
N SER A 683 -17.89 19.89 -7.99
CA SER A 683 -16.74 19.01 -8.21
C SER A 683 -17.08 17.53 -8.03
N LEU A 684 -17.95 17.19 -7.08
CA LEU A 684 -18.42 15.81 -6.90
C LEU A 684 -19.21 15.30 -8.11
N PHE A 685 -20.02 16.16 -8.73
CA PHE A 685 -20.75 15.81 -9.95
C PHE A 685 -19.83 15.71 -11.18
N GLU A 686 -18.82 16.58 -11.29
CA GLU A 686 -17.83 16.53 -12.38
C GLU A 686 -17.00 15.23 -12.31
N LEU A 687 -16.56 14.83 -11.12
CA LEU A 687 -15.83 13.58 -10.88
C LEU A 687 -16.60 12.35 -11.33
N ALA A 688 -17.93 12.33 -11.15
CA ALA A 688 -18.79 11.23 -11.58
C ALA A 688 -18.84 11.08 -13.11
N CYS A 689 -18.54 12.15 -13.86
CA CYS A 689 -18.67 12.16 -15.31
C CYS A 689 -17.33 11.97 -16.06
N THR A 690 -16.18 12.25 -15.42
CA THR A 690 -14.91 12.43 -16.17
C THR A 690 -13.65 11.88 -15.49
N GLY A 691 -13.67 11.60 -14.18
CA GLY A 691 -12.46 11.33 -13.39
C GLY A 691 -11.82 9.93 -13.54
N GLN A 692 -12.06 9.20 -14.64
CA GLN A 692 -11.80 7.75 -14.67
C GLN A 692 -10.49 7.32 -15.33
N ILE A 693 -9.87 8.14 -16.20
CA ILE A 693 -8.78 7.62 -17.06
C ILE A 693 -7.38 7.83 -16.45
N TYR A 694 -7.12 8.97 -15.77
CA TYR A 694 -5.76 9.33 -15.32
C TYR A 694 -5.62 9.48 -13.79
N LEU A 695 -6.71 9.81 -13.11
CA LEU A 695 -6.76 9.97 -11.65
C LEU A 695 -6.46 8.66 -10.89
N PRO A 696 -6.94 7.47 -11.33
CA PRO A 696 -6.60 6.21 -10.65
C PRO A 696 -5.09 5.90 -10.68
N THR A 697 -4.42 6.21 -11.79
CA THR A 697 -2.97 6.02 -11.94
C THR A 697 -2.17 6.90 -10.99
N LEU A 698 -2.52 8.19 -10.90
CA LEU A 698 -1.88 9.10 -9.94
C LEU A 698 -2.22 8.77 -8.48
N GLN A 699 -3.44 8.30 -8.20
CA GLN A 699 -3.86 7.79 -6.88
C GLN A 699 -3.02 6.58 -6.46
N TYR A 700 -2.80 5.64 -7.38
CA TYR A 700 -1.96 4.46 -7.15
C TYR A 700 -0.52 4.89 -6.80
N MET A 701 0.07 5.77 -7.60
CA MET A 701 1.43 6.26 -7.39
C MET A 701 1.58 7.09 -6.10
N ALA A 702 0.57 7.87 -5.71
CA ALA A 702 0.56 8.57 -4.43
C ALA A 702 0.57 7.59 -3.23
N GLY A 703 0.16 6.34 -3.44
CA GLY A 703 0.26 5.24 -2.49
C GLY A 703 1.64 4.57 -2.42
N LEU A 704 2.55 4.83 -3.37
CA LEU A 704 3.91 4.28 -3.40
C LEU A 704 4.89 5.26 -2.73
N SER A 705 5.54 4.84 -1.63
CA SER A 705 6.47 5.64 -0.80
C SER A 705 7.52 6.40 -1.63
N GLN A 706 8.20 5.71 -2.53
CA GLN A 706 9.31 6.24 -3.33
C GLN A 706 8.91 7.29 -4.38
N TYR A 707 7.65 7.27 -4.85
CA TYR A 707 7.19 8.17 -5.91
C TYR A 707 6.11 9.14 -5.45
N ARG A 708 5.70 9.08 -4.18
CA ARG A 708 4.67 9.94 -3.60
C ARG A 708 4.95 11.42 -3.88
N GLY A 709 6.20 11.86 -3.77
CA GLY A 709 6.57 13.24 -4.07
C GLY A 709 6.37 13.64 -5.54
N ALA A 710 6.78 12.79 -6.49
CA ALA A 710 6.60 13.03 -7.91
C ALA A 710 5.12 12.92 -8.34
N ALA A 711 4.42 11.90 -7.82
CA ALA A 711 2.99 11.70 -8.03
C ALA A 711 2.16 12.88 -7.52
N ILE A 712 2.49 13.41 -6.32
CA ILE A 712 1.85 14.62 -5.79
C ILE A 712 2.13 15.83 -6.69
N LYS A 713 3.36 15.98 -7.22
CA LYS A 713 3.69 17.06 -8.16
C LYS A 713 2.89 16.96 -9.46
N TYR A 714 2.78 15.75 -10.03
CA TYR A 714 2.00 15.54 -11.25
C TYR A 714 0.50 15.65 -11.03
N LEU A 715 0.00 15.18 -9.88
CA LEU A 715 -1.38 15.39 -9.48
C LEU A 715 -1.67 16.88 -9.31
N PHE A 716 -0.75 17.62 -8.69
CA PHE A 716 -0.87 19.08 -8.58
C PHE A 716 -0.90 19.73 -9.97
N LEU A 717 0.02 19.38 -10.87
CA LEU A 717 0.06 19.89 -12.25
C LEU A 717 -1.22 19.57 -13.03
N TYR A 718 -1.70 18.33 -12.94
CA TYR A 718 -2.96 17.89 -13.54
C TYR A 718 -4.12 18.78 -13.05
N ASN A 719 -4.21 18.99 -11.73
CA ASN A 719 -5.26 19.80 -11.12
C ASN A 719 -5.17 21.28 -11.53
N ILE A 720 -3.97 21.82 -11.70
CA ILE A 720 -3.77 23.18 -12.23
C ILE A 720 -4.30 23.29 -13.67
N MET A 721 -3.97 22.31 -14.51
CA MET A 721 -4.42 22.28 -15.91
C MET A 721 -5.93 22.05 -16.02
N PHE A 722 -6.51 21.30 -15.09
CA PHE A 722 -7.95 21.11 -14.95
C PHE A 722 -8.70 22.40 -14.62
N ILE A 723 -8.21 23.21 -13.66
CA ILE A 723 -8.90 24.46 -13.30
C ILE A 723 -8.60 25.62 -14.26
N LEU A 724 -7.60 25.48 -15.15
CA LEU A 724 -7.13 26.55 -16.02
C LEU A 724 -8.23 27.11 -16.94
N PRO A 725 -9.05 26.30 -17.65
CA PRO A 725 -10.16 26.80 -18.46
C PRO A 725 -11.19 27.62 -17.65
N LEU A 726 -11.55 27.13 -16.45
CA LEU A 726 -12.45 27.82 -15.52
C LEU A 726 -11.88 29.18 -15.09
N ALA A 727 -10.59 29.20 -14.70
CA ALA A 727 -9.90 30.42 -14.30
C ALA A 727 -9.83 31.44 -15.44
N ILE A 728 -9.54 31.00 -16.67
CA ILE A 728 -9.52 31.85 -17.87
C ILE A 728 -10.88 32.53 -18.09
N ILE A 729 -11.97 31.76 -18.05
CA ILE A 729 -13.31 32.31 -18.28
C ILE A 729 -13.75 33.25 -17.15
N PHE A 730 -13.38 32.92 -15.92
CA PHE A 730 -13.61 33.80 -14.78
C PHE A 730 -12.88 35.15 -14.93
N ILE A 731 -11.60 35.13 -15.31
CA ILE A 731 -10.82 36.34 -15.60
C ILE A 731 -11.48 37.14 -16.73
N PHE A 732 -11.86 36.47 -17.83
CA PHE A 732 -12.57 37.11 -18.93
C PHE A 732 -13.88 37.73 -18.49
N THR A 733 -14.58 37.21 -17.48
CA THR A 733 -15.85 37.77 -17.02
C THR A 733 -15.65 38.97 -16.10
N VAL A 734 -14.67 38.91 -15.19
CA VAL A 734 -14.38 39.98 -14.25
C VAL A 734 -13.74 41.19 -14.94
N PHE A 735 -12.89 40.95 -15.94
CA PHE A 735 -12.14 41.98 -16.64
C PHE A 735 -12.68 42.27 -18.05
N GLY A 736 -13.43 41.35 -18.64
CA GLY A 736 -13.99 41.44 -19.99
C GLY A 736 -15.52 41.43 -20.01
N THR A 737 -16.06 42.48 -20.62
CA THR A 737 -17.41 42.52 -21.18
C THR A 737 -18.60 42.53 -20.20
N THR A 738 -18.69 43.62 -19.45
CA THR A 738 -19.94 44.43 -19.37
C THR A 738 -20.35 45.06 -20.72
N SER A 739 -19.83 44.57 -21.85
CA SER A 739 -20.20 45.09 -23.15
C SER A 739 -21.42 44.32 -23.64
N SER A 740 -22.49 45.06 -23.89
CA SER A 740 -23.70 44.59 -24.55
C SER A 740 -23.47 43.89 -25.92
N GLY A 741 -22.22 43.72 -26.37
CA GLY A 741 -21.81 42.92 -27.52
C GLY A 741 -21.77 41.41 -27.24
N PHE A 742 -21.37 40.95 -26.04
CA PHE A 742 -21.33 39.52 -25.72
C PHE A 742 -22.75 38.92 -25.63
N LEU A 743 -23.66 39.61 -24.95
CA LEU A 743 -25.08 39.25 -24.89
C LEU A 743 -25.75 39.30 -26.27
N ARG A 744 -25.45 40.32 -27.09
CA ARG A 744 -25.96 40.41 -28.48
C ARG A 744 -25.42 39.31 -29.40
N PHE A 745 -24.17 38.87 -29.19
CA PHE A 745 -23.59 37.74 -29.91
C PHE A 745 -24.33 36.44 -29.56
N PHE A 746 -24.56 36.19 -28.26
CA PHE A 746 -25.36 35.06 -27.79
C PHE A 746 -26.79 35.13 -28.32
N GLU A 747 -27.46 36.27 -28.25
CA GLU A 747 -28.83 36.50 -28.78
C GLU A 747 -28.93 36.21 -30.28
N LYS A 748 -27.95 36.67 -31.08
CA LYS A 748 -27.91 36.40 -32.54
C LYS A 748 -27.62 34.94 -32.88
N LYS A 749 -26.96 34.21 -31.98
CA LYS A 749 -26.54 32.82 -32.19
C LYS A 749 -27.31 31.82 -31.32
N VAL A 750 -28.38 32.21 -30.62
CA VAL A 750 -29.13 31.33 -29.70
C VAL A 750 -29.55 30.03 -30.38
N ALA A 751 -30.05 30.09 -31.62
CA ALA A 751 -30.43 28.88 -32.36
C ALA A 751 -29.23 27.94 -32.56
N LEU A 752 -28.10 28.46 -33.04
CA LEU A 752 -26.88 27.66 -33.23
C LEU A 752 -26.36 27.10 -31.90
N ILE A 753 -26.38 27.91 -30.84
CA ILE A 753 -25.96 27.49 -29.50
C ILE A 753 -26.85 26.35 -29.01
N LYS A 754 -28.17 26.45 -29.14
CA LYS A 754 -29.12 25.40 -28.73
C LYS A 754 -28.93 24.11 -29.53
N LEU A 755 -28.65 24.21 -30.83
CA LEU A 755 -28.31 23.05 -31.66
C LEU A 755 -27.01 22.39 -31.18
N LEU A 756 -25.96 23.17 -30.94
CA LEU A 756 -24.68 22.65 -30.43
C LEU A 756 -24.83 22.03 -29.04
N THR A 757 -25.60 22.65 -28.13
CA THR A 757 -25.90 22.12 -26.80
C THR A 757 -26.72 20.83 -26.88
N ALA A 758 -27.68 20.75 -27.80
CA ALA A 758 -28.43 19.51 -28.07
C ALA A 758 -27.52 18.38 -28.55
N ILE A 759 -26.67 18.65 -29.54
CA ILE A 759 -25.71 17.68 -30.06
C ILE A 759 -24.76 17.23 -28.95
N LEU A 760 -24.24 18.17 -28.15
CA LEU A 760 -23.37 17.88 -27.03
C LEU A 760 -24.02 16.95 -26.01
N PHE A 761 -25.23 17.27 -25.54
CA PHE A 761 -25.92 16.44 -24.55
C PHE A 761 -26.32 15.08 -25.13
N LEU A 762 -26.77 15.00 -26.38
CA LEU A 762 -27.10 13.70 -26.99
C LEU A 762 -25.86 12.82 -27.16
N LEU A 763 -24.74 13.40 -27.62
CA LEU A 763 -23.46 12.67 -27.71
C LEU A 763 -22.98 12.24 -26.33
N LEU A 764 -23.05 13.11 -25.32
CA LEU A 764 -22.69 12.77 -23.95
C LEU A 764 -23.58 11.65 -23.39
N GLY A 765 -24.88 11.70 -23.66
CA GLY A 765 -25.83 10.64 -23.26
C GLY A 765 -25.51 9.30 -23.90
N ILE A 766 -25.10 9.29 -25.17
CA ILE A 766 -24.65 8.09 -25.89
C ILE A 766 -23.32 7.57 -25.30
N ILE A 767 -22.36 8.46 -25.06
CA ILE A 767 -21.07 8.12 -24.45
C ILE A 767 -21.27 7.54 -23.04
N LEU A 768 -22.20 8.09 -22.27
CA LEU A 768 -22.50 7.62 -20.91
C LEU A 768 -23.33 6.33 -20.88
N LEU A 769 -24.00 5.95 -21.98
CA LEU A 769 -24.72 4.68 -22.12
C LEU A 769 -23.77 3.52 -22.40
N ASN A 770 -22.77 3.76 -23.26
CA ASN A 770 -21.61 2.90 -23.46
C ASN A 770 -20.66 3.01 -22.26
#